data_AF-A0AAV5HGU2-F1
#
_entry.id   AF-A0AAV5HGU2-F1
#
_cell.length_a   1.000
_cell.length_b   1.000
_cell.length_c   1.000
_cell.angle_alpha   90.00
_cell.angle_beta   90.00
_cell.angle_gamma   90.00
#
_symmetry.space_group_name_H-M   'P 1'
#
loop_
_entity.id
_entity.type
_entity.pdbx_description
1 polymer ?
#
loop_
_entity_poly.entity_id
_entity_poly.type
_entity_poly.pdbx_seq_one_letter_code
_entity_poly.pdbx_strand_id
1 'polypeptide(L)'
;MTHLPHRESFSGPLPGATATVTASSDTDLAWPFGKLDAIDRDDIRETAYEIFFTACRSSPGFGGRNALTFYSSHDHLGNGDGGSGSGSSVSPGSPSARPNGVVTTTPNSRVKRALGLKMLKRSPSRRMSSVSCVGSGGGSTPSSPVHHHHHSHSFSGNMAFSTLPASRPRRPLTSAEIMRQQMKVTEQSDNRLRKTLMRTLVGQVHRVDHYIRSSVRNAFVKKIENGNVKEVRDQEASEALLQLAKETEDLALRERECFSPILKRWHPVAAAVAAVTLHQCYGEVLKQYLTGTSMLNSEVVGVLQRAGKLEKILIQMVVEDSEECEDGGKGIVREMVPYEVDSIIMRLLKQWIEERLKGGKELLSRAKETETWNPKSKSEPYAQSGVELMKLAKEAVNDFFEIPIGITDDLVIDLADGLELLFQEYCTFVASCGSKQSYLPTLPPLTRCNRDSRILKLWKIASPCSVGAEDMHPVGSTEGHHPRPSTSRGTQRLYIRLNTLHYVISHLHSLEKTLTLSPRVVSSTRNRFSNNRRNGSSSSYFGHAHGSIQSACEHVSEVAAYRLIFLDSNSVFYESLYVGDVANARIRPALRILKQNLTLLTAILTDRAQALAMREVMKASFEAFLMVLLAGGPSRIFNRFDHEIIEEDFDSLKRVFCACGEGLISEDIVDREVETVEGVITLMGQATEQLMEDFSIVTCETSGIGLVGTGQKLPMPPTTGRWNRADPNTILRVLCHRNDRVANQFLKKSFQLAKRK
;
A
#
# COMPACT_ATOMS: atom_id res chain seq x y z
N MET A 1 46.37 -61.22 29.77
CA MET A 1 46.63 -62.35 30.70
C MET A 1 48.12 -62.31 31.02
N THR A 2 48.46 -61.87 32.24
CA THR A 2 48.99 -62.69 33.37
C THR A 2 50.51 -62.94 33.24
N HIS A 3 51.37 -62.12 33.86
CA HIS A 3 51.86 -62.18 35.26
C HIS A 3 52.72 -63.41 35.61
N LEU A 4 54.02 -63.16 35.88
CA LEU A 4 54.84 -63.45 37.11
C LEU A 4 54.54 -64.71 37.96
N PRO A 5 55.54 -65.35 38.64
CA PRO A 5 56.51 -64.73 39.58
C PRO A 5 57.97 -65.30 39.41
N HIS A 6 58.95 -65.38 40.35
CA HIS A 6 59.06 -65.10 41.80
C HIS A 6 60.53 -64.97 42.29
N ARG A 7 60.82 -64.09 43.29
CA ARG A 7 61.85 -64.21 44.38
C ARG A 7 63.36 -64.17 43.95
N GLU A 8 64.37 -63.84 44.79
CA GLU A 8 64.55 -63.77 46.27
C GLU A 8 65.23 -62.48 46.80
N SER A 9 65.56 -62.44 48.10
CA SER A 9 65.95 -61.27 48.93
C SER A 9 67.18 -61.54 49.80
N PHE A 10 67.97 -60.53 50.20
CA PHE A 10 68.80 -60.43 51.42
C PHE A 10 69.42 -58.99 51.49
N SER A 11 69.90 -58.35 52.58
CA SER A 11 69.53 -58.22 54.01
C SER A 11 70.63 -57.45 54.78
N GLY A 12 70.49 -56.13 55.03
CA GLY A 12 71.15 -55.32 56.10
C GLY A 12 72.69 -55.24 56.21
N PRO A 13 73.28 -54.54 57.22
CA PRO A 13 72.66 -53.69 58.27
C PRO A 13 73.26 -52.25 58.43
N LEU A 14 72.70 -51.47 59.37
CA LEU A 14 73.14 -50.13 59.86
C LEU A 14 74.13 -50.24 61.06
N PRO A 15 74.89 -49.18 61.41
CA PRO A 15 74.46 -48.14 62.37
C PRO A 15 74.75 -46.71 61.86
N GLY A 16 74.16 -45.59 62.31
CA GLY A 16 73.65 -45.23 63.64
C GLY A 16 74.74 -44.53 64.48
N ALA A 17 74.68 -43.28 64.93
CA ALA A 17 73.98 -42.04 64.58
C ALA A 17 74.45 -40.98 65.60
N THR A 18 74.80 -39.74 65.19
CA THR A 18 74.79 -38.56 66.09
C THR A 18 74.72 -37.27 65.27
N ALA A 19 73.96 -36.28 65.74
CA ALA A 19 73.67 -35.04 65.02
C ALA A 19 74.28 -33.82 65.70
N THR A 20 74.62 -32.79 64.91
CA THR A 20 74.43 -31.37 65.30
C THR A 20 74.36 -30.46 64.09
N VAL A 21 73.69 -29.31 64.25
CA VAL A 21 73.27 -28.40 63.17
C VAL A 21 74.05 -27.09 63.21
N THR A 22 74.51 -26.61 62.05
CA THR A 22 74.68 -25.17 61.77
C THR A 22 74.31 -24.87 60.33
N ALA A 23 73.44 -23.88 60.11
CA ALA A 23 73.01 -23.46 58.78
C ALA A 23 73.88 -22.31 58.23
N SER A 24 74.13 -22.32 56.93
CA SER A 24 74.47 -21.12 56.16
C SER A 24 73.88 -21.22 54.75
N SER A 25 73.62 -20.07 54.12
CA SER A 25 72.71 -19.96 52.98
C SER A 25 73.35 -19.28 51.78
N ASP A 26 73.59 -20.03 50.70
CA ASP A 26 73.21 -19.65 49.34
C ASP A 26 73.52 -20.82 48.40
N THR A 27 72.49 -21.36 47.73
CA THR A 27 72.66 -22.30 46.62
C THR A 27 72.27 -21.60 45.34
N ASP A 28 73.16 -20.74 44.84
CA ASP A 28 73.17 -20.42 43.42
C ASP A 28 73.47 -21.73 42.67
N LEU A 29 72.60 -22.10 41.75
CA LEU A 29 72.75 -23.32 40.96
C LEU A 29 74.03 -23.22 40.11
N ALA A 30 74.93 -24.18 40.25
CA ALA A 30 76.17 -24.21 39.50
C ALA A 30 75.87 -24.17 37.99
N TRP A 31 76.42 -23.16 37.30
CA TRP A 31 76.13 -22.91 35.89
C TRP A 31 76.69 -24.05 35.02
N PRO A 32 75.85 -24.88 34.37
CA PRO A 32 76.29 -26.14 33.80
C PRO A 32 76.96 -26.00 32.42
N PHE A 33 76.91 -24.82 31.81
CA PHE A 33 77.38 -24.57 30.43
C PHE A 33 78.77 -23.92 30.35
N GLY A 34 79.48 -23.73 31.47
CA GLY A 34 80.80 -23.12 31.49
C GLY A 34 80.81 -21.66 31.03
N LYS A 35 81.96 -21.17 30.53
CA LYS A 35 82.09 -19.81 29.99
C LYS A 35 81.71 -19.82 28.51
N LEU A 36 80.67 -19.07 28.15
CA LEU A 36 80.21 -18.92 26.77
C LEU A 36 80.74 -17.58 26.23
N ASP A 37 81.84 -17.60 25.48
CA ASP A 37 82.53 -16.37 25.04
C ASP A 37 81.77 -15.56 23.96
N ALA A 38 80.59 -16.01 23.52
CA ALA A 38 79.78 -15.39 22.47
C ALA A 38 78.37 -14.92 22.92
N ILE A 39 78.01 -15.04 24.21
CA ILE A 39 76.68 -14.68 24.73
C ILE A 39 76.82 -13.99 26.09
N ASP A 40 76.26 -12.79 26.25
CA ASP A 40 76.25 -12.05 27.52
C ASP A 40 75.35 -12.73 28.58
N ARG A 41 75.63 -12.53 29.86
CA ARG A 41 74.69 -12.83 30.95
C ARG A 41 73.39 -12.01 30.84
N ASP A 42 73.44 -10.82 30.26
CA ASP A 42 72.25 -10.02 29.96
C ASP A 42 71.43 -10.68 28.83
N ASP A 43 72.07 -11.11 27.73
CA ASP A 43 71.41 -11.87 26.65
C ASP A 43 70.76 -13.17 27.17
N ILE A 44 71.47 -13.92 28.03
CA ILE A 44 70.95 -15.15 28.66
C ILE A 44 69.71 -14.85 29.51
N ARG A 45 69.72 -13.74 30.26
CA ARG A 45 68.59 -13.32 31.11
C ARG A 45 67.40 -12.82 30.30
N GLU A 46 67.62 -12.03 29.26
CA GLU A 46 66.54 -11.60 28.35
C GLU A 46 65.95 -12.83 27.64
N THR A 47 66.79 -13.69 27.05
CA THR A 47 66.35 -14.94 26.40
C THR A 47 65.57 -15.87 27.35
N ALA A 48 66.05 -16.06 28.58
CA ALA A 48 65.34 -16.85 29.59
C ALA A 48 63.98 -16.23 29.97
N TYR A 49 63.89 -14.91 30.04
CA TYR A 49 62.63 -14.20 30.25
C TYR A 49 61.70 -14.30 29.03
N GLU A 50 62.20 -14.21 27.80
CA GLU A 50 61.41 -14.40 26.58
C GLU A 50 60.81 -15.81 26.52
N ILE A 51 61.62 -16.84 26.77
CA ILE A 51 61.18 -18.24 26.85
C ILE A 51 60.12 -18.41 27.95
N PHE A 52 60.38 -17.89 29.15
CA PHE A 52 59.46 -17.97 30.29
C PHE A 52 58.12 -17.26 30.01
N PHE A 53 58.17 -16.02 29.51
CA PHE A 53 57.01 -15.21 29.20
C PHE A 53 56.16 -15.86 28.09
N THR A 54 56.82 -16.40 27.07
CA THR A 54 56.17 -17.11 25.96
C THR A 54 55.54 -18.43 26.41
N ALA A 55 56.23 -19.22 27.25
CA ALA A 55 55.73 -20.49 27.76
C ALA A 55 54.55 -20.34 28.74
N CYS A 56 54.55 -19.28 29.56
CA CYS A 56 53.54 -19.08 30.60
C CYS A 56 52.32 -18.26 30.17
N ARG A 57 52.26 -17.83 28.90
CA ARG A 57 51.16 -17.00 28.34
C ARG A 57 49.77 -17.61 28.51
N SER A 58 49.66 -18.94 28.51
CA SER A 58 48.40 -19.68 28.61
C SER A 58 47.81 -19.74 30.03
N SER A 59 48.46 -19.13 31.03
CA SER A 59 48.06 -19.23 32.44
C SER A 59 47.19 -18.05 32.89
N PRO A 60 45.96 -18.29 33.42
CA PRO A 60 45.09 -17.22 33.90
C PRO A 60 45.77 -16.29 34.93
N GLY A 61 45.70 -14.99 34.68
CA GLY A 61 46.28 -13.95 35.55
C GLY A 61 47.76 -13.64 35.33
N PHE A 62 48.42 -14.22 34.33
CA PHE A 62 49.85 -13.98 34.06
C PHE A 62 50.14 -12.57 33.46
N GLY A 63 49.30 -12.08 32.54
CA GLY A 63 49.55 -10.90 31.68
C GLY A 63 48.83 -9.59 32.03
N GLY A 64 48.50 -9.37 33.31
CA GLY A 64 47.63 -8.30 33.87
C GLY A 64 47.42 -6.98 33.09
N ARG A 65 46.13 -6.61 32.94
CA ARG A 65 45.55 -5.47 32.18
C ARG A 65 45.82 -5.41 30.68
N ASN A 66 46.82 -6.11 30.15
CA ASN A 66 47.07 -6.24 28.71
C ASN A 66 47.03 -7.71 28.25
N ALA A 67 46.12 -8.51 28.85
CA ALA A 67 45.50 -9.59 28.10
C ALA A 67 44.65 -8.92 27.00
N LEU A 68 44.72 -9.42 25.76
CA LEU A 68 44.23 -8.69 24.60
C LEU A 68 42.70 -8.70 24.51
N THR A 69 42.05 -7.63 24.98
CA THR A 69 40.77 -7.19 24.44
C THR A 69 41.01 -6.56 23.07
N PHE A 70 40.37 -7.09 22.03
CA PHE A 70 40.54 -6.65 20.65
C PHE A 70 39.62 -5.46 20.35
N TYR A 71 40.21 -4.26 20.22
CA TYR A 71 39.50 -3.09 19.68
C TYR A 71 40.04 -2.78 18.28
N SER A 72 39.21 -2.98 17.26
CA SER A 72 39.47 -2.42 15.93
C SER A 72 39.09 -0.94 15.94
N SER A 73 40.04 -0.06 15.62
CA SER A 73 39.80 1.37 15.46
C SER A 73 39.78 1.70 13.98
N HIS A 74 38.58 1.83 13.43
CA HIS A 74 38.35 2.53 12.18
C HIS A 74 37.17 3.50 12.34
N ASP A 75 37.24 4.57 11.55
CA ASP A 75 36.21 5.57 11.31
C ASP A 75 35.97 6.62 12.41
N HIS A 76 36.84 7.63 12.40
CA HIS A 76 36.45 9.00 12.72
C HIS A 76 36.02 9.72 11.43
N LEU A 77 34.72 9.97 11.26
CA LEU A 77 34.12 11.11 10.53
C LEU A 77 32.58 11.04 10.65
N GLY A 78 31.93 12.10 11.13
CA GLY A 78 30.45 12.19 11.22
C GLY A 78 29.95 12.65 12.59
N ASN A 79 29.00 13.60 12.63
CA ASN A 79 28.62 14.38 13.81
C ASN A 79 27.10 14.40 14.05
N GLY A 80 26.67 14.29 15.32
CA GLY A 80 25.29 14.51 15.81
C GLY A 80 24.28 13.37 15.51
N ASP A 81 23.12 13.28 16.18
CA ASP A 81 22.62 13.90 17.43
C ASP A 81 21.36 13.12 17.92
N GLY A 82 21.05 13.12 19.23
CA GLY A 82 19.83 12.55 19.85
C GLY A 82 19.62 11.02 19.79
N GLY A 83 18.85 10.36 20.67
CA GLY A 83 18.18 10.80 21.90
C GLY A 83 17.34 9.68 22.58
N SER A 84 17.67 9.36 23.83
CA SER A 84 16.85 8.80 24.95
C SER A 84 15.70 7.78 24.77
N GLY A 85 15.76 6.71 25.60
CA GLY A 85 14.60 6.09 26.28
C GLY A 85 14.21 4.65 25.85
N SER A 86 13.75 3.72 26.69
CA SER A 86 14.00 3.29 28.10
C SER A 86 12.86 2.35 28.54
N GLY A 87 13.19 1.21 29.16
CA GLY A 87 12.28 0.38 29.98
C GLY A 87 11.95 -1.03 29.42
N SER A 88 11.60 -2.07 30.19
CA SER A 88 11.73 -2.41 31.63
C SER A 88 10.78 -3.59 31.96
N SER A 89 11.29 -4.79 32.32
CA SER A 89 10.62 -5.82 33.18
C SER A 89 11.57 -7.02 33.42
N VAL A 90 12.12 -7.27 34.63
CA VAL A 90 11.57 -8.09 35.76
C VAL A 90 11.36 -9.58 35.35
N SER A 91 12.29 -10.53 35.63
CA SER A 91 12.61 -11.26 36.90
C SER A 91 11.49 -12.21 37.40
N PRO A 92 11.75 -13.39 38.03
CA PRO A 92 12.91 -13.83 38.86
C PRO A 92 13.51 -15.22 38.48
N GLY A 93 14.53 -15.81 39.12
CA GLY A 93 15.51 -15.33 40.12
C GLY A 93 16.19 -16.48 40.92
N SER A 94 17.54 -16.52 40.98
CA SER A 94 18.44 -17.14 42.01
C SER A 94 19.84 -17.47 41.41
N PRO A 95 20.92 -17.53 42.21
CA PRO A 95 21.52 -16.43 42.97
C PRO A 95 22.87 -15.97 42.36
N SER A 96 23.12 -14.67 42.31
CA SER A 96 24.31 -14.10 41.68
C SER A 96 25.59 -14.21 42.54
N ALA A 97 26.67 -14.76 41.97
CA ALA A 97 28.04 -14.53 42.45
C ALA A 97 28.71 -13.45 41.59
N ARG A 98 29.20 -12.37 42.23
CA ARG A 98 29.78 -11.19 41.56
C ARG A 98 31.21 -11.46 41.06
N PRO A 99 31.61 -10.99 39.86
CA PRO A 99 33.01 -10.96 39.43
C PRO A 99 33.63 -9.55 39.40
N ASN A 100 33.24 -8.64 40.30
CA ASN A 100 33.94 -7.36 40.51
C ASN A 100 34.78 -7.41 41.80
N GLY A 101 35.84 -8.23 41.77
CA GLY A 101 36.81 -8.38 42.84
C GLY A 101 38.22 -8.09 42.35
N VAL A 102 38.76 -6.89 42.65
CA VAL A 102 40.16 -6.58 42.40
C VAL A 102 41.05 -7.33 43.40
N VAL A 103 41.65 -8.43 42.91
CA VAL A 103 42.94 -9.00 43.33
C VAL A 103 43.10 -9.37 44.82
N THR A 104 43.27 -10.67 45.06
CA THR A 104 44.50 -11.14 45.74
C THR A 104 45.05 -12.37 45.02
N THR A 105 46.23 -12.27 44.39
CA THR A 105 47.00 -13.49 44.10
C THR A 105 47.37 -14.11 45.44
N THR A 106 46.90 -15.33 45.72
CA THR A 106 47.41 -16.09 46.85
C THR A 106 48.95 -16.21 46.74
N PRO A 107 49.70 -16.20 47.86
CA PRO A 107 51.17 -16.12 47.81
C PRO A 107 51.84 -17.31 47.10
N ASN A 108 51.13 -18.44 46.97
CA ASN A 108 51.65 -19.73 46.54
C ASN A 108 50.99 -20.27 45.26
N SER A 109 50.98 -19.49 44.16
CA SER A 109 50.78 -20.10 42.83
C SER A 109 51.87 -21.16 42.61
N ARG A 110 51.49 -22.36 42.13
CA ARG A 110 52.44 -23.46 41.84
C ARG A 110 53.63 -23.00 40.99
N VAL A 111 53.36 -22.12 40.02
CA VAL A 111 54.38 -21.50 39.14
C VAL A 111 55.36 -20.64 39.93
N LYS A 112 54.87 -19.78 40.84
CA LYS A 112 55.72 -18.92 41.68
C LYS A 112 56.64 -19.73 42.61
N ARG A 113 56.16 -20.86 43.13
CA ARG A 113 56.94 -21.77 43.98
C ARG A 113 57.94 -22.61 43.17
N ALA A 114 57.54 -23.16 42.02
CA ALA A 114 58.41 -23.96 41.16
C ALA A 114 59.59 -23.17 40.58
N LEU A 115 59.42 -21.87 40.37
CA LEU A 115 60.45 -20.97 39.83
C LEU A 115 61.18 -20.14 40.90
N GLY A 116 60.96 -20.42 42.19
CA GLY A 116 61.68 -19.77 43.29
C GLY A 116 61.47 -18.26 43.41
N LEU A 117 60.33 -17.72 42.97
CA LEU A 117 60.14 -16.26 42.84
C LEU A 117 60.11 -15.53 44.20
N LYS A 118 61.25 -14.96 44.59
CA LYS A 118 61.45 -14.20 45.84
C LYS A 118 60.62 -12.90 45.86
N MET A 119 59.40 -12.93 46.41
CA MET A 119 58.62 -11.71 46.67
C MET A 119 59.44 -10.75 47.54
N LEU A 120 59.71 -9.52 47.06
CA LEU A 120 60.41 -8.51 47.87
C LEU A 120 59.63 -8.27 49.18
N LYS A 121 60.32 -8.40 50.31
CA LYS A 121 59.75 -8.18 51.64
C LYS A 121 59.19 -6.76 51.73
N ARG A 122 57.89 -6.65 51.98
CA ARG A 122 57.20 -5.38 52.26
C ARG A 122 57.61 -4.89 53.65
N SER A 123 58.22 -3.71 53.75
CA SER A 123 58.51 -3.09 55.05
C SER A 123 57.20 -2.80 55.82
N PRO A 124 57.12 -3.07 57.13
CA PRO A 124 55.91 -2.86 57.91
C PRO A 124 55.78 -1.39 58.32
N SER A 125 54.66 -0.74 57.96
CA SER A 125 54.21 0.48 58.64
C SER A 125 53.26 0.11 59.78
N ARG A 126 53.24 0.95 60.82
CA ARG A 126 52.77 0.58 62.17
C ARG A 126 51.28 0.26 62.24
N ARG A 127 50.95 -0.74 63.06
CA ARG A 127 49.59 -1.11 63.47
C ARG A 127 49.24 -0.31 64.73
N MET A 128 48.10 0.40 64.72
CA MET A 128 47.40 0.76 65.95
C MET A 128 46.18 -0.15 66.10
N SER A 129 46.19 -0.95 67.15
CA SER A 129 45.03 -1.56 67.82
C SER A 129 44.72 -0.69 69.06
N SER A 130 43.53 -0.62 69.64
CA SER A 130 42.25 -1.37 69.56
C SER A 130 41.14 -0.43 70.10
N VAL A 131 39.82 -0.63 69.94
CA VAL A 131 38.94 -1.61 70.65
C VAL A 131 37.52 -1.57 70.00
N SER A 132 36.70 -2.59 70.27
CA SER A 132 35.29 -2.85 69.92
C SER A 132 34.26 -1.73 70.22
N CYS A 133 32.98 -1.73 69.79
CA CYS A 133 32.11 -2.78 69.19
C CYS A 133 30.92 -2.19 68.36
N VAL A 134 30.48 -2.96 67.35
CA VAL A 134 29.10 -3.17 66.82
C VAL A 134 28.08 -2.01 66.79
N GLY A 135 27.59 -1.66 65.58
CA GLY A 135 26.35 -0.88 65.38
C GLY A 135 26.07 -0.50 63.92
N SER A 136 25.10 -1.17 63.29
CA SER A 136 24.75 -1.11 61.85
C SER A 136 24.34 0.26 61.28
N GLY A 137 24.47 0.40 59.95
CA GLY A 137 23.43 1.04 59.12
C GLY A 137 23.71 2.46 58.62
N GLY A 138 24.62 2.61 57.65
CA GLY A 138 24.89 3.91 57.01
C GLY A 138 23.87 4.29 55.93
N GLY A 139 23.67 5.60 55.77
CA GLY A 139 22.92 6.18 54.66
C GLY A 139 23.58 7.45 54.09
N SER A 140 23.14 7.79 52.87
CA SER A 140 22.83 9.16 52.44
C SER A 140 23.94 10.19 52.09
N THR A 141 23.97 10.54 50.79
CA THR A 141 23.88 11.93 50.25
C THR A 141 25.13 12.88 50.39
N PRO A 142 25.10 14.17 49.94
CA PRO A 142 25.32 14.50 48.51
C PRO A 142 26.12 15.81 48.18
N SER A 143 26.30 16.09 46.87
CA SER A 143 26.25 17.41 46.15
C SER A 143 27.22 18.61 46.39
N SER A 144 27.85 19.04 45.27
CA SER A 144 27.95 20.44 44.75
C SER A 144 28.89 21.50 45.39
N PRO A 145 29.21 22.68 44.75
CA PRO A 145 29.09 23.10 43.32
C PRO A 145 30.30 23.88 42.66
N VAL A 146 30.34 23.87 41.31
CA VAL A 146 30.54 24.96 40.29
C VAL A 146 31.42 26.23 40.57
N HIS A 147 32.37 26.58 39.68
CA HIS A 147 32.38 27.82 38.83
C HIS A 147 33.48 27.90 37.71
N HIS A 148 33.59 29.05 37.01
CA HIS A 148 33.92 29.21 35.57
C HIS A 148 35.26 29.93 35.20
N HIS A 149 35.74 29.63 33.98
CA HIS A 149 36.38 30.47 32.92
C HIS A 149 37.76 31.21 33.02
N HIS A 150 38.51 31.00 31.93
CA HIS A 150 39.26 31.94 31.05
C HIS A 150 40.73 32.40 31.30
N HIS A 151 41.58 31.89 30.39
CA HIS A 151 42.53 32.56 29.48
C HIS A 151 43.60 33.59 29.94
N SER A 152 44.85 33.15 29.71
CA SER A 152 45.84 33.75 28.76
C SER A 152 47.00 34.62 29.29
N HIS A 153 48.20 34.35 28.71
CA HIS A 153 49.41 35.20 28.59
C HIS A 153 50.09 35.72 29.89
N SER A 154 51.43 35.84 30.01
CA SER A 154 52.58 35.33 29.23
C SER A 154 53.90 35.49 30.03
N PHE A 155 55.00 34.91 29.52
CA PHE A 155 56.43 35.24 29.75
C PHE A 155 57.18 34.94 31.08
N SER A 156 58.37 34.34 30.87
CA SER A 156 59.64 34.45 31.62
C SER A 156 59.84 33.65 32.93
N GLY A 157 61.05 33.07 33.07
CA GLY A 157 61.56 32.47 34.31
C GLY A 157 62.24 31.11 34.11
N ASN A 158 63.57 31.09 34.16
CA ASN A 158 64.38 29.86 34.16
C ASN A 158 64.62 29.36 35.61
N MET A 159 65.20 28.16 35.77
CA MET A 159 65.59 27.47 37.03
C MET A 159 64.54 26.60 37.72
N ALA A 160 65.03 25.50 38.31
CA ALA A 160 64.25 24.35 38.74
C ALA A 160 63.83 24.41 40.22
N PHE A 161 62.65 23.84 40.51
CA PHE A 161 62.36 23.26 41.83
C PHE A 161 61.60 21.94 41.66
N SER A 162 62.03 20.90 42.38
CA SER A 162 61.50 19.54 42.24
C SER A 162 60.24 19.32 43.07
N THR A 163 59.13 18.92 42.44
CA THR A 163 57.93 18.44 43.14
C THR A 163 57.56 17.03 42.72
N LEU A 164 57.53 16.11 43.69
CA LEU A 164 57.23 14.68 43.52
C LEU A 164 55.76 14.44 43.09
N PRO A 165 55.48 13.53 42.13
CA PRO A 165 54.11 13.12 41.85
C PRO A 165 53.58 12.16 42.93
N ALA A 166 52.31 12.35 43.30
CA ALA A 166 51.67 11.63 44.40
C ALA A 166 51.61 10.10 44.20
N SER A 167 51.84 9.35 45.28
CA SER A 167 51.92 7.89 45.28
C SER A 167 50.56 7.22 45.10
N ARG A 168 50.24 6.75 43.89
CA ARG A 168 49.13 5.81 43.66
C ARG A 168 49.40 4.49 44.39
N PRO A 169 48.37 3.84 44.98
CA PRO A 169 48.54 2.54 45.63
C PRO A 169 48.99 1.49 44.60
N ARG A 170 50.18 0.92 44.80
CA ARG A 170 50.76 -0.07 43.87
C ARG A 170 49.95 -1.36 43.89
N ARG A 171 49.38 -1.74 42.73
CA ARG A 171 48.74 -3.04 42.52
C ARG A 171 49.73 -4.19 42.80
N PRO A 172 49.28 -5.37 43.27
CA PRO A 172 50.12 -6.56 43.33
C PRO A 172 50.65 -6.91 41.93
N LEU A 173 51.96 -7.16 41.84
CA LEU A 173 52.63 -7.48 40.59
C LEU A 173 52.24 -8.89 40.09
N THR A 174 52.04 -9.03 38.78
CA THR A 174 51.80 -10.35 38.16
C THR A 174 53.06 -11.21 38.17
N SER A 175 52.93 -12.52 37.94
CA SER A 175 54.10 -13.41 37.87
C SER A 175 55.09 -12.98 36.79
N ALA A 176 54.62 -12.47 35.66
CA ALA A 176 55.46 -11.89 34.60
C ALA A 176 56.16 -10.61 35.08
N GLU A 177 55.44 -9.69 35.73
CA GLU A 177 56.03 -8.45 36.26
C GLU A 177 57.10 -8.71 37.34
N ILE A 178 56.87 -9.70 38.22
CA ILE A 178 57.84 -10.15 39.23
C ILE A 178 59.08 -10.75 38.56
N MET A 179 58.89 -11.62 37.56
CA MET A 179 59.99 -12.22 36.82
C MET A 179 60.80 -11.20 36.02
N ARG A 180 60.15 -10.20 35.39
CA ARG A 180 60.83 -9.10 34.69
C ARG A 180 61.79 -8.38 35.64
N GLN A 181 61.32 -8.04 36.83
CA GLN A 181 62.12 -7.35 37.85
C GLN A 181 63.26 -8.23 38.39
N GLN A 182 63.00 -9.52 38.65
CA GLN A 182 64.02 -10.43 39.17
C GLN A 182 65.09 -10.80 38.14
N MET A 183 64.71 -10.96 36.87
CA MET A 183 65.62 -11.14 35.74
C MET A 183 66.22 -9.80 35.23
N LYS A 184 65.93 -8.67 35.91
CA LYS A 184 66.36 -7.30 35.55
C LYS A 184 66.16 -6.95 34.06
N VAL A 185 65.09 -7.45 33.44
CA VAL A 185 64.77 -7.19 32.02
C VAL A 185 64.15 -5.80 31.90
N THR A 186 64.54 -5.04 30.86
CA THR A 186 64.08 -3.66 30.70
C THR A 186 62.60 -3.58 30.34
N GLU A 187 61.94 -2.46 30.62
CA GLU A 187 60.57 -2.26 30.13
C GLU A 187 60.53 -2.08 28.60
N GLN A 188 61.63 -1.69 27.97
CA GLN A 188 61.70 -1.57 26.51
C GLN A 188 61.74 -2.95 25.84
N SER A 189 62.51 -3.90 26.36
CA SER A 189 62.53 -5.30 25.89
C SER A 189 61.20 -6.02 26.20
N ASP A 190 60.59 -5.86 27.38
CA ASP A 190 59.25 -6.41 27.66
C ASP A 190 58.17 -5.83 26.73
N ASN A 191 58.18 -4.52 26.47
CA ASN A 191 57.24 -3.89 25.54
C ASN A 191 57.50 -4.30 24.08
N ARG A 192 58.77 -4.49 23.68
CA ARG A 192 59.14 -5.01 22.35
C ARG A 192 58.66 -6.46 22.20
N LEU A 193 58.95 -7.33 23.16
CA LEU A 193 58.48 -8.71 23.20
C LEU A 193 56.96 -8.80 23.08
N ARG A 194 56.22 -8.05 23.89
CA ARG A 194 54.75 -7.97 23.78
C ARG A 194 54.31 -7.52 22.40
N LYS A 195 54.84 -6.41 21.86
CA LYS A 195 54.49 -5.91 20.52
C LYS A 195 54.81 -6.91 19.41
N THR A 196 55.93 -7.62 19.50
CA THR A 196 56.33 -8.68 18.56
C THR A 196 55.36 -9.85 18.65
N LEU A 197 55.14 -10.42 19.84
CA LEU A 197 54.20 -11.52 20.06
C LEU A 197 52.78 -11.17 19.62
N MET A 198 52.32 -9.94 19.83
CA MET A 198 51.01 -9.49 19.35
C MET A 198 50.97 -9.39 17.83
N ARG A 199 52.01 -8.85 17.16
CA ARG A 199 52.08 -8.87 15.70
C ARG A 199 52.13 -10.29 15.13
N THR A 200 52.84 -11.21 15.78
CA THR A 200 52.90 -12.62 15.36
C THR A 200 51.55 -13.31 15.55
N LEU A 201 50.87 -13.11 16.68
CA LEU A 201 49.56 -13.71 16.95
C LEU A 201 48.46 -13.14 16.05
N VAL A 202 48.36 -11.81 15.96
CA VAL A 202 47.41 -11.11 15.09
C VAL A 202 47.70 -11.45 13.62
N GLY A 203 48.97 -11.53 13.22
CA GLY A 203 49.37 -11.99 11.89
C GLY A 203 49.04 -13.46 11.61
N GLN A 204 49.08 -14.35 12.62
CA GLN A 204 48.61 -15.73 12.48
C GLN A 204 47.09 -15.80 12.32
N VAL A 205 46.34 -15.07 13.16
CA VAL A 205 44.88 -14.97 13.10
C VAL A 205 44.42 -14.44 11.73
N HIS A 206 44.96 -13.32 11.25
CA HIS A 206 44.59 -12.79 9.92
C HIS A 206 44.97 -13.71 8.76
N ARG A 207 46.07 -14.47 8.86
CA ARG A 207 46.44 -15.44 7.83
C ARG A 207 45.48 -16.63 7.81
N VAL A 208 45.06 -17.12 8.97
CA VAL A 208 44.08 -18.21 9.07
C VAL A 208 42.69 -17.75 8.63
N ASP A 209 42.23 -16.55 9.01
CA ASP A 209 41.02 -15.93 8.46
C ASP A 209 41.07 -15.91 6.93
N HIS A 210 42.14 -15.35 6.34
CA HIS A 210 42.30 -15.28 4.88
C HIS A 210 42.28 -16.68 4.22
N TYR A 211 42.92 -17.68 4.83
CA TYR A 211 42.90 -19.05 4.31
C TYR A 211 41.50 -19.68 4.38
N ILE A 212 40.73 -19.43 5.45
CA ILE A 212 39.32 -19.87 5.57
C ILE A 212 38.47 -19.18 4.50
N ARG A 213 38.51 -17.84 4.42
CA ARG A 213 37.73 -17.08 3.41
C ARG A 213 38.06 -17.55 1.99
N SER A 214 39.34 -17.80 1.68
CA SER A 214 39.77 -18.26 0.36
C SER A 214 39.41 -19.72 0.06
N SER A 215 39.51 -20.64 1.03
CA SER A 215 39.17 -22.06 0.82
C SER A 215 37.67 -22.24 0.64
N VAL A 216 36.87 -21.60 1.49
CA VAL A 216 35.40 -21.65 1.50
C VAL A 216 34.84 -21.01 0.23
N ARG A 217 35.36 -19.85 -0.21
CA ARG A 217 34.97 -19.23 -1.48
C ARG A 217 35.26 -20.12 -2.68
N ASN A 218 36.44 -20.73 -2.74
CA ASN A 218 36.78 -21.68 -3.82
C ASN A 218 35.91 -22.95 -3.78
N ALA A 219 35.53 -23.43 -2.59
CA ALA A 219 34.61 -24.55 -2.45
C ALA A 219 33.19 -24.21 -2.94
N PHE A 220 32.71 -22.99 -2.66
CA PHE A 220 31.44 -22.47 -3.17
C PHE A 220 31.44 -22.31 -4.70
N VAL A 221 32.49 -21.71 -5.29
CA VAL A 221 32.62 -21.58 -6.76
C VAL A 221 32.58 -22.95 -7.45
N LYS A 222 33.26 -23.97 -6.89
CA LYS A 222 33.19 -25.35 -7.40
C LYS A 222 31.78 -25.97 -7.33
N LYS A 223 30.90 -25.50 -6.43
CA LYS A 223 29.50 -25.94 -6.44
C LYS A 223 28.71 -25.36 -7.60
N ILE A 224 28.97 -24.08 -7.94
CA ILE A 224 28.40 -23.44 -9.13
C ILE A 224 28.90 -24.12 -10.41
N GLU A 225 30.22 -24.37 -10.53
CA GLU A 225 30.81 -24.98 -11.73
C GLU A 225 30.32 -26.43 -12.00
N ASN A 226 30.04 -27.20 -10.94
CA ASN A 226 29.45 -28.53 -11.07
C ASN A 226 27.94 -28.49 -11.37
N GLY A 227 27.26 -27.37 -11.08
CA GLY A 227 25.87 -27.09 -11.44
C GLY A 227 25.77 -26.70 -12.91
N ASN A 228 25.91 -27.67 -13.80
CA ASN A 228 26.01 -27.48 -15.25
C ASN A 228 24.70 -26.92 -15.86
N VAL A 229 24.64 -25.63 -16.17
CA VAL A 229 23.52 -25.02 -16.92
C VAL A 229 24.03 -24.35 -18.19
N LYS A 230 23.63 -24.88 -19.35
CA LYS A 230 23.77 -24.23 -20.67
C LYS A 230 22.38 -23.86 -21.16
N GLU A 231 22.22 -22.59 -21.53
CA GLU A 231 20.95 -21.93 -21.90
C GLU A 231 19.90 -22.01 -20.79
N VAL A 232 19.76 -20.92 -20.03
CA VAL A 232 18.94 -20.85 -18.83
C VAL A 232 17.59 -20.21 -19.14
N ARG A 233 16.49 -20.95 -18.96
CA ARG A 233 15.13 -20.39 -18.79
C ARG A 233 14.94 -19.97 -17.33
N ASP A 234 14.07 -19.00 -17.06
CA ASP A 234 13.87 -18.45 -15.70
C ASP A 234 13.57 -19.52 -14.62
N GLN A 235 12.84 -20.58 -15.01
CA GLN A 235 12.59 -21.77 -14.20
C GLN A 235 13.90 -22.47 -13.76
N GLU A 236 14.82 -22.70 -14.71
CA GLU A 236 16.08 -23.39 -14.50
C GLU A 236 17.04 -22.54 -13.66
N ALA A 237 17.01 -21.21 -13.80
CA ALA A 237 17.71 -20.28 -12.92
C ALA A 237 17.23 -20.40 -11.47
N SER A 238 15.91 -20.46 -11.29
CA SER A 238 15.28 -20.55 -9.97
C SER A 238 15.58 -21.88 -9.27
N GLU A 239 15.49 -22.99 -9.99
CA GLU A 239 15.87 -24.31 -9.50
C GLU A 239 17.36 -24.41 -9.16
N ALA A 240 18.23 -23.84 -10.01
CA ALA A 240 19.66 -23.78 -9.73
C ALA A 240 19.98 -22.96 -8.46
N LEU A 241 19.30 -21.84 -8.21
CA LEU A 241 19.48 -21.05 -6.99
C LEU A 241 18.93 -21.73 -5.73
N LEU A 242 17.81 -22.46 -5.84
CA LEU A 242 17.27 -23.28 -4.76
C LEU A 242 18.24 -24.40 -4.36
N GLN A 243 18.81 -25.09 -5.35
CA GLN A 243 19.81 -26.13 -5.14
C GLN A 243 21.13 -25.54 -4.59
N LEU A 244 21.62 -24.43 -5.15
CA LEU A 244 22.83 -23.75 -4.67
C LEU A 244 22.68 -23.32 -3.20
N ALA A 245 21.51 -22.84 -2.79
CA ALA A 245 21.26 -22.49 -1.38
C ALA A 245 21.38 -23.71 -0.45
N LYS A 246 20.90 -24.87 -0.89
CA LYS A 246 21.05 -26.14 -0.16
C LYS A 246 22.52 -26.59 -0.12
N GLU A 247 23.23 -26.53 -1.23
CA GLU A 247 24.66 -26.90 -1.26
C GLU A 247 25.55 -25.95 -0.46
N THR A 248 25.12 -24.70 -0.30
CA THR A 248 25.75 -23.69 0.58
C THR A 248 25.54 -24.05 2.06
N GLU A 249 24.34 -24.48 2.44
CA GLU A 249 24.04 -25.01 3.77
C GLU A 249 24.86 -26.27 4.07
N ASP A 250 24.85 -27.25 3.16
CA ASP A 250 25.64 -28.49 3.27
C ASP A 250 27.15 -28.22 3.33
N LEU A 251 27.62 -27.11 2.73
CA LEU A 251 29.02 -26.67 2.83
C LEU A 251 29.32 -25.99 4.17
N ALA A 252 28.42 -25.14 4.68
CA ALA A 252 28.55 -24.50 5.98
C ALA A 252 28.59 -25.54 7.12
N LEU A 253 27.69 -26.53 7.10
CA LEU A 253 27.63 -27.60 8.10
C LEU A 253 28.92 -28.43 8.12
N ARG A 254 29.43 -28.84 6.95
CA ARG A 254 30.72 -29.57 6.85
C ARG A 254 31.91 -28.73 7.32
N GLU A 255 31.92 -27.43 7.05
CA GLU A 255 32.96 -26.52 7.55
C GLU A 255 32.92 -26.39 9.07
N ARG A 256 31.71 -26.30 9.66
CA ARG A 256 31.46 -26.25 11.10
C ARG A 256 31.90 -27.52 11.81
N GLU A 257 31.62 -28.68 11.22
CA GLU A 257 31.79 -29.99 11.87
C GLU A 257 33.20 -30.58 11.67
N CYS A 258 33.76 -30.46 10.46
CA CYS A 258 35.04 -31.11 10.13
C CYS A 258 36.26 -30.21 10.37
N PHE A 259 36.19 -28.93 9.99
CA PHE A 259 37.38 -28.07 9.92
C PHE A 259 37.44 -27.04 11.06
N SER A 260 36.33 -26.39 11.38
CA SER A 260 36.26 -25.37 12.43
C SER A 260 36.80 -25.82 13.80
N PRO A 261 36.53 -27.03 14.32
CA PRO A 261 37.06 -27.46 15.62
C PRO A 261 38.59 -27.62 15.65
N ILE A 262 39.21 -27.87 14.49
CA ILE A 262 40.67 -27.93 14.33
C ILE A 262 41.24 -26.50 14.26
N LEU A 263 40.57 -25.63 13.51
CA LEU A 263 40.97 -24.24 13.27
C LEU A 263 40.78 -23.33 14.49
N LYS A 264 39.86 -23.64 15.41
CA LYS A 264 39.67 -22.92 16.69
C LYS A 264 40.94 -22.71 17.52
N ARG A 265 41.93 -23.58 17.36
CA ARG A 265 43.26 -23.47 18.01
C ARG A 265 44.08 -22.26 17.52
N TRP A 266 43.75 -21.72 16.35
CA TRP A 266 44.48 -20.65 15.66
C TRP A 266 43.60 -19.45 15.35
N HIS A 267 42.29 -19.64 15.23
CA HIS A 267 41.30 -18.59 14.99
C HIS A 267 40.04 -18.88 15.82
N PRO A 268 39.73 -18.10 16.87
CA PRO A 268 38.71 -18.48 17.87
C PRO A 268 37.29 -18.62 17.29
N VAL A 269 36.99 -17.85 16.24
CA VAL A 269 35.68 -17.74 15.57
C VAL A 269 35.77 -18.20 14.11
N ALA A 270 36.41 -19.36 13.89
CA ALA A 270 36.69 -19.92 12.57
C ALA A 270 35.41 -20.29 11.78
N ALA A 271 34.39 -20.81 12.46
CA ALA A 271 33.13 -21.18 11.81
C ALA A 271 32.35 -19.93 11.41
N ALA A 272 32.39 -18.88 12.26
CA ALA A 272 31.78 -17.59 11.95
C ALA A 272 32.35 -16.97 10.66
N VAL A 273 33.68 -16.96 10.49
CA VAL A 273 34.34 -16.43 9.27
C VAL A 273 33.91 -17.20 8.02
N ALA A 274 33.79 -18.53 8.11
CA ALA A 274 33.27 -19.34 7.02
C ALA A 274 31.81 -19.02 6.68
N ALA A 275 30.95 -18.89 7.70
CA ALA A 275 29.53 -18.58 7.52
C ALA A 275 29.30 -17.20 6.89
N VAL A 276 30.04 -16.17 7.31
CA VAL A 276 30.04 -14.84 6.66
C VAL A 276 30.49 -14.94 5.21
N THR A 277 31.55 -15.71 4.92
CA THR A 277 32.05 -15.90 3.55
C THR A 277 31.00 -16.53 2.64
N LEU A 278 30.32 -17.59 3.12
CA LEU A 278 29.26 -18.26 2.35
C LEU A 278 28.03 -17.38 2.16
N HIS A 279 27.65 -16.61 3.17
CA HIS A 279 26.57 -15.62 3.11
C HIS A 279 26.86 -14.56 2.03
N GLN A 280 28.04 -13.96 2.04
CA GLN A 280 28.44 -12.99 1.01
C GLN A 280 28.49 -13.62 -0.39
N CYS A 281 29.02 -14.84 -0.52
CA CYS A 281 29.09 -15.53 -1.82
C CYS A 281 27.71 -15.85 -2.41
N TYR A 282 26.77 -16.34 -1.58
CA TYR A 282 25.39 -16.60 -2.03
C TYR A 282 24.62 -15.29 -2.28
N GLY A 283 24.83 -14.26 -1.44
CA GLY A 283 24.20 -12.95 -1.56
C GLY A 283 24.48 -12.26 -2.90
N GLU A 284 25.71 -12.31 -3.41
CA GLU A 284 26.04 -11.76 -4.74
C GLU A 284 25.33 -12.51 -5.88
N VAL A 285 25.23 -13.84 -5.81
CA VAL A 285 24.51 -14.65 -6.82
C VAL A 285 23.01 -14.39 -6.77
N LEU A 286 22.43 -14.32 -5.57
CA LEU A 286 21.02 -13.96 -5.35
C LEU A 286 20.71 -12.58 -5.92
N LYS A 287 21.58 -11.59 -5.65
CA LYS A 287 21.45 -10.23 -6.17
C LYS A 287 21.49 -10.20 -7.70
N GLN A 288 22.40 -10.95 -8.32
CA GLN A 288 22.46 -11.05 -9.79
C GLN A 288 21.18 -11.65 -10.37
N TYR A 289 20.66 -12.74 -9.81
CA TYR A 289 19.37 -13.33 -10.21
C TYR A 289 18.23 -12.30 -10.10
N LEU A 290 18.11 -11.61 -8.96
CA LEU A 290 17.06 -10.61 -8.73
C LEU A 290 17.16 -9.37 -9.62
N THR A 291 18.31 -9.09 -10.25
CA THR A 291 18.39 -8.04 -11.29
C THR A 291 17.81 -8.46 -12.63
N GLY A 292 17.70 -9.77 -12.91
CA GLY A 292 17.00 -10.29 -14.09
C GLY A 292 15.49 -10.48 -13.87
N THR A 293 15.06 -10.68 -12.62
CA THR A 293 13.65 -10.92 -12.27
C THR A 293 12.80 -9.65 -12.34
N SER A 294 11.85 -9.60 -13.27
CA SER A 294 10.93 -8.46 -13.44
C SER A 294 9.61 -8.58 -12.66
N MET A 295 9.14 -9.80 -12.39
CA MET A 295 7.83 -10.08 -11.79
C MET A 295 7.91 -11.16 -10.72
N LEU A 296 7.00 -11.10 -9.74
CA LEU A 296 6.89 -12.13 -8.70
C LEU A 296 6.11 -13.35 -9.22
N ASN A 297 6.69 -14.54 -9.04
CA ASN A 297 6.03 -15.83 -9.27
C ASN A 297 6.32 -16.79 -8.10
N SER A 298 5.79 -18.02 -8.16
CA SER A 298 5.99 -19.04 -7.13
C SER A 298 7.47 -19.43 -6.94
N GLU A 299 8.24 -19.53 -8.03
CA GLU A 299 9.66 -19.90 -7.97
C GLU A 299 10.51 -18.83 -7.30
N VAL A 300 10.34 -17.55 -7.68
CA VAL A 300 11.04 -16.39 -7.11
C VAL A 300 10.75 -16.27 -5.62
N VAL A 301 9.48 -16.47 -5.20
CA VAL A 301 9.13 -16.56 -3.78
C VAL A 301 9.84 -17.72 -3.11
N GLY A 302 9.91 -18.89 -3.74
CA GLY A 302 10.66 -20.05 -3.27
C GLY A 302 12.15 -19.75 -3.05
N VAL A 303 12.81 -19.13 -4.03
CA VAL A 303 14.22 -18.70 -3.97
C VAL A 303 14.42 -17.73 -2.79
N LEU A 304 13.59 -16.69 -2.68
CA LEU A 304 13.66 -15.68 -1.62
C LEU A 304 13.43 -16.29 -0.23
N GLN A 305 12.43 -17.17 -0.07
CA GLN A 305 12.19 -17.89 1.18
C GLN A 305 13.34 -18.84 1.54
N ARG A 306 13.95 -19.50 0.54
CA ARG A 306 15.10 -20.38 0.76
C ARG A 306 16.36 -19.62 1.14
N ALA A 307 16.59 -18.47 0.52
CA ALA A 307 17.65 -17.52 0.86
C ALA A 307 17.50 -17.03 2.31
N GLY A 308 16.30 -16.61 2.71
CA GLY A 308 16.03 -16.18 4.10
C GLY A 308 16.16 -17.31 5.13
N LYS A 309 15.92 -18.57 4.76
CA LYS A 309 16.23 -19.74 5.61
C LYS A 309 17.73 -19.96 5.73
N LEU A 310 18.47 -19.91 4.62
CA LEU A 310 19.93 -20.04 4.60
C LEU A 310 20.60 -18.94 5.45
N GLU A 311 20.18 -17.69 5.29
CA GLU A 311 20.67 -16.56 6.08
C GLU A 311 20.49 -16.79 7.58
N LYS A 312 19.30 -17.22 8.02
CA LYS A 312 19.05 -17.54 9.44
C LYS A 312 19.97 -18.63 9.98
N ILE A 313 20.26 -19.67 9.19
CA ILE A 313 21.17 -20.76 9.56
C ILE A 313 22.61 -20.25 9.67
N LEU A 314 23.07 -19.44 8.71
CA LEU A 314 24.42 -18.87 8.73
C LEU A 314 24.60 -17.88 9.89
N ILE A 315 23.60 -17.03 10.18
CA ILE A 315 23.61 -16.13 11.35
C ILE A 315 23.64 -16.94 12.65
N GLN A 316 22.82 -17.99 12.78
CA GLN A 316 22.81 -18.86 13.95
C GLN A 316 24.20 -19.51 14.17
N MET A 317 24.85 -19.98 13.09
CA MET A 317 26.21 -20.52 13.13
C MET A 317 27.26 -19.47 13.55
N VAL A 318 27.12 -18.20 13.14
CA VAL A 318 27.98 -17.09 13.62
C VAL A 318 27.77 -16.83 15.12
N VAL A 319 26.52 -16.86 15.60
CA VAL A 319 26.19 -16.64 17.02
C VAL A 319 26.73 -17.76 17.90
N GLU A 320 26.47 -19.02 17.55
CA GLU A 320 26.97 -20.22 18.26
C GLU A 320 28.50 -20.24 18.35
N ASP A 321 29.20 -19.86 17.28
CA ASP A 321 30.66 -19.87 17.26
C ASP A 321 31.30 -18.74 18.08
N SER A 322 30.51 -17.70 18.40
CA SER A 322 30.98 -16.46 19.03
C SER A 322 30.66 -16.35 20.52
N GLU A 323 30.08 -17.38 21.15
CA GLU A 323 29.71 -17.38 22.58
C GLU A 323 30.90 -17.08 23.52
N GLU A 324 32.11 -17.51 23.16
CA GLU A 324 33.34 -17.30 23.94
C GLU A 324 34.01 -15.93 23.69
N CYS A 325 33.45 -15.08 22.82
CA CYS A 325 34.06 -13.83 22.37
C CYS A 325 33.52 -12.61 23.16
N GLU A 326 34.39 -11.66 23.57
CA GLU A 326 33.98 -10.52 24.43
C GLU A 326 32.89 -9.61 23.82
N ASP A 327 32.78 -9.57 22.48
CA ASP A 327 31.73 -8.82 21.75
C ASP A 327 30.50 -9.68 21.37
N GLY A 328 30.49 -10.97 21.73
CA GLY A 328 29.39 -11.90 21.43
C GLY A 328 29.07 -12.02 19.93
N GLY A 329 30.09 -11.89 19.07
CA GLY A 329 29.98 -12.01 17.62
C GLY A 329 29.47 -10.77 16.87
N LYS A 330 29.10 -9.67 17.55
CA LYS A 330 28.47 -8.51 16.91
C LYS A 330 29.31 -7.88 15.81
N GLY A 331 30.63 -7.78 15.98
CA GLY A 331 31.54 -7.30 14.96
C GLY A 331 31.52 -8.13 13.67
N ILE A 332 31.35 -9.46 13.77
CA ILE A 332 31.32 -10.38 12.62
C ILE A 332 29.94 -10.39 11.98
N VAL A 333 28.86 -10.35 12.78
CA VAL A 333 27.49 -10.21 12.26
C VAL A 333 27.32 -8.93 11.44
N ARG A 334 28.06 -7.84 11.76
CA ARG A 334 28.07 -6.61 10.96
C ARG A 334 28.72 -6.76 9.57
N GLU A 335 29.51 -7.80 9.31
CA GLU A 335 30.00 -8.13 7.96
C GLU A 335 28.93 -8.80 7.08
N MET A 336 27.79 -9.21 7.67
CA MET A 336 26.65 -9.81 6.96
C MET A 336 25.61 -8.73 6.64
N VAL A 337 25.51 -8.33 5.37
CA VAL A 337 24.45 -7.43 4.90
C VAL A 337 23.16 -8.23 4.69
N PRO A 338 22.05 -7.99 5.43
CA PRO A 338 20.85 -8.80 5.31
C PRO A 338 20.34 -8.91 3.87
N TYR A 339 19.82 -10.07 3.47
CA TYR A 339 19.24 -10.28 2.13
C TYR A 339 17.91 -9.53 1.89
N GLU A 340 17.37 -8.85 2.90
CA GLU A 340 16.14 -8.04 2.84
C GLU A 340 14.91 -8.72 2.23
N VAL A 341 14.82 -10.06 2.37
CA VAL A 341 13.80 -10.93 1.73
C VAL A 341 12.39 -10.36 1.78
N ASP A 342 11.89 -9.98 2.97
CA ASP A 342 10.52 -9.47 3.12
C ASP A 342 10.29 -8.14 2.39
N SER A 343 11.30 -7.26 2.37
CA SER A 343 11.28 -5.97 1.66
C SER A 343 11.30 -6.17 0.15
N ILE A 344 12.07 -7.15 -0.34
CA ILE A 344 12.15 -7.50 -1.76
C ILE A 344 10.83 -8.14 -2.24
N ILE A 345 10.25 -9.06 -1.45
CA ILE A 345 8.92 -9.63 -1.72
C ILE A 345 7.87 -8.51 -1.78
N MET A 346 7.84 -7.61 -0.79
CA MET A 346 6.91 -6.48 -0.75
C MET A 346 7.03 -5.55 -1.97
N ARG A 347 8.26 -5.24 -2.40
CA ARG A 347 8.52 -4.44 -3.60
C ARG A 347 8.01 -5.13 -4.87
N LEU A 348 8.33 -6.42 -5.04
CA LEU A 348 7.92 -7.19 -6.21
C LEU A 348 6.40 -7.42 -6.26
N LEU A 349 5.71 -7.51 -5.10
CA LEU A 349 4.25 -7.56 -5.03
C LEU A 349 3.58 -6.27 -5.52
N LYS A 350 4.06 -5.10 -5.09
CA LYS A 350 3.50 -3.82 -5.55
C LYS A 350 3.71 -3.65 -7.05
N GLN A 351 4.89 -4.00 -7.56
CA GLN A 351 5.19 -4.02 -9.00
C GLN A 351 4.30 -5.02 -9.77
N TRP A 352 4.00 -6.18 -9.19
CA TRP A 352 3.04 -7.15 -9.76
C TRP A 352 1.62 -6.57 -9.82
N ILE A 353 1.12 -5.94 -8.74
CA ILE A 353 -0.19 -5.29 -8.73
C ILE A 353 -0.27 -4.20 -9.82
N GLU A 354 0.76 -3.35 -9.93
CA GLU A 354 0.85 -2.29 -10.93
C GLU A 354 0.76 -2.82 -12.37
N GLU A 355 1.49 -3.88 -12.70
CA GLU A 355 1.48 -4.48 -14.04
C GLU A 355 0.14 -5.19 -14.36
N ARG A 356 -0.49 -5.84 -13.37
CA ARG A 356 -1.83 -6.44 -13.54
C ARG A 356 -2.90 -5.37 -13.77
N LEU A 357 -2.83 -4.24 -13.08
CA LEU A 357 -3.72 -3.09 -13.28
C LEU A 357 -3.47 -2.39 -14.63
N LYS A 358 -2.21 -2.33 -15.08
CA LYS A 358 -1.82 -1.77 -16.38
C LYS A 358 -2.48 -2.51 -17.55
N GLY A 359 -2.53 -3.85 -17.52
CA GLY A 359 -3.27 -4.63 -18.53
C GLY A 359 -4.76 -4.26 -18.63
N GLY A 360 -5.40 -3.93 -17.49
CA GLY A 360 -6.75 -3.39 -17.46
C GLY A 360 -6.88 -1.98 -18.08
N LYS A 361 -5.91 -1.10 -17.83
CA LYS A 361 -5.85 0.25 -18.42
C LYS A 361 -5.62 0.21 -19.93
N GLU A 362 -4.79 -0.71 -20.42
CA GLU A 362 -4.58 -0.96 -21.85
C GLU A 362 -5.86 -1.47 -22.53
N LEU A 363 -6.60 -2.37 -21.87
CA LEU A 363 -7.91 -2.82 -22.35
C LEU A 363 -8.92 -1.66 -22.44
N LEU A 364 -9.02 -0.82 -21.39
CA LEU A 364 -9.90 0.34 -21.39
C LEU A 364 -9.52 1.33 -22.50
N SER A 365 -8.23 1.54 -22.74
CA SER A 365 -7.73 2.43 -23.80
C SER A 365 -8.13 1.91 -25.18
N ARG A 366 -7.93 0.61 -25.45
CA ARG A 366 -8.39 -0.05 -26.67
C ARG A 366 -9.91 0.02 -26.84
N ALA A 367 -10.67 -0.18 -25.76
CA ALA A 367 -12.12 -0.09 -25.78
C ALA A 367 -12.62 1.33 -26.12
N LYS A 368 -11.96 2.39 -25.62
CA LYS A 368 -12.28 3.79 -25.96
C LYS A 368 -12.21 4.09 -27.46
N GLU A 369 -11.33 3.41 -28.19
CA GLU A 369 -11.14 3.58 -29.64
C GLU A 369 -12.05 2.65 -30.48
N THR A 370 -12.35 1.45 -29.98
CA THR A 370 -12.91 0.35 -30.80
C THR A 370 -14.31 -0.12 -30.42
N GLU A 371 -14.82 0.25 -29.24
CA GLU A 371 -16.11 -0.26 -28.76
C GLU A 371 -17.30 0.28 -29.57
N THR A 372 -18.11 -0.65 -30.07
CA THR A 372 -19.24 -0.35 -30.95
C THR A 372 -20.60 -0.46 -30.26
N TRP A 373 -20.61 -0.92 -28.99
CA TRP A 373 -21.81 -1.11 -28.17
C TRP A 373 -22.85 -2.03 -28.81
N ASN A 374 -22.37 -3.02 -29.57
CA ASN A 374 -23.18 -4.13 -30.05
C ASN A 374 -23.26 -5.22 -28.95
N PRO A 375 -24.37 -5.97 -28.84
CA PRO A 375 -24.44 -7.10 -27.91
C PRO A 375 -23.46 -8.20 -28.31
N LYS A 376 -22.81 -8.82 -27.32
CA LYS A 376 -21.91 -9.97 -27.52
C LYS A 376 -22.61 -11.15 -28.18
N SER A 377 -23.84 -11.45 -27.76
CA SER A 377 -24.70 -12.45 -28.41
C SER A 377 -26.18 -12.18 -28.12
N LYS A 378 -27.10 -12.97 -28.70
CA LYS A 378 -28.55 -12.85 -28.40
C LYS A 378 -28.89 -13.16 -26.94
N SER A 379 -28.13 -14.03 -26.29
CA SER A 379 -28.29 -14.40 -24.87
C SER A 379 -27.41 -13.57 -23.92
N GLU A 380 -26.48 -12.79 -24.47
CA GLU A 380 -25.56 -11.92 -23.73
C GLU A 380 -25.69 -10.48 -24.26
N PRO A 381 -26.74 -9.73 -23.88
CA PRO A 381 -27.08 -8.43 -24.46
C PRO A 381 -26.23 -7.28 -23.86
N TYR A 382 -24.95 -7.52 -23.63
CA TYR A 382 -23.96 -6.60 -23.07
C TYR A 382 -22.70 -6.56 -23.95
N ALA A 383 -21.88 -5.52 -23.80
CA ALA A 383 -20.70 -5.29 -24.61
C ALA A 383 -19.51 -6.18 -24.21
N GLN A 384 -18.68 -6.55 -25.19
CA GLN A 384 -17.52 -7.43 -24.99
C GLN A 384 -16.48 -6.84 -24.04
N SER A 385 -16.21 -5.53 -24.11
CA SER A 385 -15.22 -4.87 -23.24
C SER A 385 -15.50 -5.03 -21.75
N GLY A 386 -16.79 -5.06 -21.35
CA GLY A 386 -17.18 -5.27 -19.95
C GLY A 386 -16.91 -6.71 -19.48
N VAL A 387 -17.09 -7.69 -20.36
CA VAL A 387 -16.77 -9.11 -20.09
C VAL A 387 -15.28 -9.30 -19.89
N GLU A 388 -14.46 -8.72 -20.76
CA GLU A 388 -13.01 -8.83 -20.69
C GLU A 388 -12.43 -8.10 -19.46
N LEU A 389 -12.97 -6.92 -19.11
CA LEU A 389 -12.61 -6.20 -17.89
C LEU A 389 -12.89 -7.02 -16.63
N MET A 390 -14.12 -7.57 -16.49
CA MET A 390 -14.47 -8.37 -15.31
C MET A 390 -13.70 -9.71 -15.27
N LYS A 391 -13.34 -10.26 -16.42
CA LYS A 391 -12.45 -11.43 -16.52
C LYS A 391 -11.05 -11.09 -15.99
N LEU A 392 -10.41 -10.03 -16.50
CA LEU A 392 -9.08 -9.59 -16.05
C LEU A 392 -9.06 -9.27 -14.55
N ALA A 393 -10.09 -8.60 -14.03
CA ALA A 393 -10.19 -8.32 -12.59
C ALA A 393 -10.30 -9.61 -11.76
N LYS A 394 -11.07 -10.61 -12.22
CA LYS A 394 -11.20 -11.91 -11.55
C LYS A 394 -9.90 -12.71 -11.59
N GLU A 395 -9.21 -12.72 -12.71
CA GLU A 395 -7.90 -13.36 -12.87
C GLU A 395 -6.84 -12.63 -12.01
N ALA A 396 -6.87 -11.31 -11.91
CA ALA A 396 -6.01 -10.54 -11.00
C ALA A 396 -6.24 -10.90 -9.52
N VAL A 397 -7.51 -10.93 -9.05
CA VAL A 397 -7.82 -11.30 -7.66
C VAL A 397 -7.46 -12.76 -7.35
N ASN A 398 -7.74 -13.69 -8.27
CA ASN A 398 -7.42 -15.10 -8.08
C ASN A 398 -5.90 -15.33 -8.02
N ASP A 399 -5.15 -14.87 -9.03
CA ASP A 399 -3.71 -15.11 -9.12
C ASP A 399 -2.96 -14.43 -7.96
N PHE A 400 -3.46 -13.29 -7.47
CA PHE A 400 -2.91 -12.61 -6.29
C PHE A 400 -2.96 -13.49 -5.03
N PHE A 401 -4.08 -14.20 -4.82
CA PHE A 401 -4.21 -15.10 -3.68
C PHE A 401 -3.43 -16.41 -3.85
N GLU A 402 -3.03 -16.80 -5.07
CA GLU A 402 -2.17 -17.97 -5.32
C GLU A 402 -0.67 -17.71 -5.14
N ILE A 403 -0.25 -16.46 -4.89
CA ILE A 403 1.15 -16.16 -4.53
C ILE A 403 1.46 -16.78 -3.14
N PRO A 404 2.50 -17.63 -2.99
CA PRO A 404 2.73 -18.43 -1.77
C PRO A 404 3.42 -17.64 -0.65
N ILE A 405 2.77 -16.57 -0.18
CA ILE A 405 3.24 -15.63 0.83
C ILE A 405 2.17 -15.34 1.90
N GLY A 406 2.56 -14.73 3.02
CA GLY A 406 1.62 -14.12 3.94
C GLY A 406 1.08 -12.81 3.39
N ILE A 407 -0.12 -12.84 2.78
CA ILE A 407 -0.78 -11.65 2.23
C ILE A 407 -1.30 -10.82 3.41
N THR A 408 -1.05 -9.51 3.41
CA THR A 408 -1.50 -8.59 4.47
C THR A 408 -2.73 -7.80 4.04
N ASP A 409 -3.53 -7.34 5.00
CA ASP A 409 -4.71 -6.49 4.73
C ASP A 409 -4.33 -5.28 3.85
N ASP A 410 -3.18 -4.66 4.14
CA ASP A 410 -2.64 -3.49 3.42
C ASP A 410 -2.49 -3.77 1.90
N LEU A 411 -2.05 -4.99 1.53
CA LEU A 411 -1.88 -5.39 0.12
C LEU A 411 -3.21 -5.76 -0.58
N VAL A 412 -4.17 -6.32 0.17
CA VAL A 412 -5.53 -6.56 -0.36
C VAL A 412 -6.18 -5.22 -0.70
N ILE A 413 -5.97 -4.21 0.15
CA ILE A 413 -6.40 -2.82 -0.06
C ILE A 413 -5.72 -2.21 -1.29
N ASP A 414 -4.40 -2.29 -1.43
CA ASP A 414 -3.67 -1.76 -2.60
C ASP A 414 -4.24 -2.32 -3.92
N LEU A 415 -4.54 -3.62 -4.00
CA LEU A 415 -5.16 -4.24 -5.18
C LEU A 415 -6.62 -3.80 -5.37
N ALA A 416 -7.42 -3.78 -4.30
CA ALA A 416 -8.83 -3.42 -4.36
C ALA A 416 -9.04 -1.96 -4.79
N ASP A 417 -8.31 -1.02 -4.20
CA ASP A 417 -8.38 0.41 -4.54
C ASP A 417 -7.95 0.65 -6.01
N GLY A 418 -6.94 -0.09 -6.50
CA GLY A 418 -6.50 -0.05 -7.89
C GLY A 418 -7.55 -0.58 -8.89
N LEU A 419 -8.26 -1.65 -8.53
CA LEU A 419 -9.39 -2.18 -9.31
C LEU A 419 -10.61 -1.24 -9.23
N GLU A 420 -10.88 -0.64 -8.07
CA GLU A 420 -11.98 0.31 -7.88
C GLU A 420 -11.84 1.51 -8.83
N LEU A 421 -10.62 2.08 -8.94
CA LEU A 421 -10.32 3.16 -9.88
C LEU A 421 -10.56 2.72 -11.34
N LEU A 422 -10.10 1.53 -11.72
CA LEU A 422 -10.29 1.00 -13.08
C LEU A 422 -11.79 0.82 -13.42
N PHE A 423 -12.61 0.37 -12.46
CA PHE A 423 -14.05 0.28 -12.64
C PHE A 423 -14.70 1.66 -12.78
N GLN A 424 -14.30 2.66 -11.98
CA GLN A 424 -14.80 4.04 -12.10
C GLN A 424 -14.46 4.66 -13.46
N GLU A 425 -13.24 4.47 -13.96
CA GLU A 425 -12.84 4.93 -15.29
C GLU A 425 -13.65 4.24 -16.41
N TYR A 426 -13.90 2.93 -16.29
CA TYR A 426 -14.75 2.20 -17.24
C TYR A 426 -16.21 2.68 -17.19
N CYS A 427 -16.77 2.92 -16.00
CA CYS A 427 -18.13 3.46 -15.85
C CYS A 427 -18.27 4.84 -16.48
N THR A 428 -17.26 5.71 -16.29
CA THR A 428 -17.19 7.03 -16.93
C THR A 428 -17.17 6.91 -18.47
N PHE A 429 -16.46 5.91 -19.01
CA PHE A 429 -16.46 5.61 -20.44
C PHE A 429 -17.82 5.07 -20.94
N VAL A 430 -18.47 4.16 -20.21
CA VAL A 430 -19.82 3.69 -20.57
C VAL A 430 -20.83 4.85 -20.53
N ALA A 431 -20.71 5.74 -19.54
CA ALA A 431 -21.54 6.93 -19.37
C ALA A 431 -21.29 8.03 -20.41
N SER A 432 -20.20 8.01 -21.20
CA SER A 432 -19.91 9.04 -22.20
C SER A 432 -20.82 8.90 -23.44
N CYS A 433 -22.10 9.26 -23.28
CA CYS A 433 -23.17 9.10 -24.26
C CYS A 433 -23.88 10.41 -24.67
N GLY A 434 -23.43 11.55 -24.14
CA GLY A 434 -24.00 12.87 -24.39
C GLY A 434 -24.84 13.36 -23.21
N SER A 435 -25.88 14.13 -23.47
CA SER A 435 -26.83 14.57 -22.44
C SER A 435 -28.25 14.62 -23.02
N LYS A 436 -29.27 14.53 -22.16
CA LYS A 436 -30.66 14.68 -22.63
C LYS A 436 -30.96 16.06 -23.24
N GLN A 437 -30.24 17.11 -22.83
CA GLN A 437 -30.40 18.47 -23.37
C GLN A 437 -30.01 18.55 -24.86
N SER A 438 -29.26 17.58 -25.38
CA SER A 438 -28.94 17.46 -26.81
C SER A 438 -30.12 17.01 -27.68
N TYR A 439 -31.22 16.53 -27.07
CA TYR A 439 -32.43 16.09 -27.78
C TYR A 439 -33.65 16.98 -27.52
N LEU A 440 -33.66 17.77 -26.44
CA LEU A 440 -34.77 18.65 -26.13
C LEU A 440 -34.87 19.82 -27.13
N PRO A 441 -36.07 20.10 -27.69
CA PRO A 441 -36.25 21.21 -28.61
C PRO A 441 -36.14 22.55 -27.86
N THR A 442 -35.53 23.55 -28.52
CA THR A 442 -35.45 24.91 -27.99
C THR A 442 -36.85 25.51 -27.81
N LEU A 443 -37.10 26.15 -26.67
CA LEU A 443 -38.40 26.75 -26.38
C LEU A 443 -38.74 27.84 -27.41
N PRO A 444 -39.91 27.79 -28.07
CA PRO A 444 -40.28 28.79 -29.06
C PRO A 444 -40.56 30.16 -28.40
N PRO A 445 -40.46 31.25 -29.17
CA PRO A 445 -40.77 32.59 -28.67
C PRO A 445 -42.24 32.70 -28.25
N LEU A 446 -42.47 33.41 -27.14
CA LEU A 446 -43.82 33.66 -26.63
C LEU A 446 -44.61 34.50 -27.64
N THR A 447 -45.74 33.96 -28.09
CA THR A 447 -46.61 34.55 -29.12
C THR A 447 -48.06 34.29 -28.77
N ARG A 448 -48.93 35.26 -29.03
CA ARG A 448 -50.38 35.14 -28.84
C ARG A 448 -51.06 34.62 -30.11
N CYS A 449 -52.12 33.83 -29.94
CA CYS A 449 -52.93 33.32 -31.05
C CYS A 449 -53.38 34.42 -32.03
N ASN A 450 -53.50 34.08 -33.31
CA ASN A 450 -54.13 34.96 -34.29
C ASN A 450 -55.56 34.47 -34.59
N ARG A 451 -56.57 35.35 -34.48
CA ARG A 451 -57.98 35.01 -34.69
C ARG A 451 -58.47 35.29 -36.12
N ASP A 452 -57.62 35.79 -37.00
CA ASP A 452 -57.98 36.22 -38.37
C ASP A 452 -58.29 35.03 -39.33
N SER A 453 -58.36 33.81 -38.80
CA SER A 453 -58.45 32.53 -39.51
C SER A 453 -59.76 32.25 -40.25
N ARG A 454 -60.81 33.08 -40.09
CA ARG A 454 -62.03 32.96 -40.91
C ARG A 454 -61.82 33.44 -42.35
N ILE A 455 -60.97 34.45 -42.57
CA ILE A 455 -60.73 34.99 -43.92
C ILE A 455 -59.73 34.10 -44.70
N LEU A 456 -58.72 33.54 -44.03
CA LEU A 456 -57.74 32.65 -44.69
C LEU A 456 -58.36 31.36 -45.22
N LYS A 457 -59.36 30.78 -44.52
CA LYS A 457 -60.10 29.60 -45.01
C LYS A 457 -60.96 29.91 -46.24
N LEU A 458 -61.45 31.15 -46.39
CA LEU A 458 -62.18 31.60 -47.58
C LEU A 458 -61.24 31.88 -48.76
N TRP A 459 -60.07 32.50 -48.54
CA TRP A 459 -59.12 32.77 -49.63
C TRP A 459 -58.47 31.49 -50.21
N LYS A 460 -58.23 30.46 -49.38
CA LYS A 460 -57.76 29.14 -49.87
C LYS A 460 -58.80 28.36 -50.69
N ILE A 461 -60.08 28.77 -50.68
CA ILE A 461 -61.15 28.16 -51.49
C ILE A 461 -61.39 28.93 -52.81
N ALA A 462 -60.79 30.12 -52.96
CA ALA A 462 -61.12 31.06 -54.04
C ALA A 462 -59.95 31.44 -54.98
N SER A 463 -58.83 30.70 -54.97
CA SER A 463 -57.67 30.97 -55.83
C SER A 463 -57.30 29.77 -56.71
N PRO A 464 -57.58 29.80 -58.03
CA PRO A 464 -57.07 28.81 -58.96
C PRO A 464 -55.63 29.15 -59.40
N CYS A 465 -54.72 28.18 -59.25
CA CYS A 465 -53.40 28.08 -59.89
C CYS A 465 -52.42 29.28 -59.80
N SER A 466 -51.38 29.13 -58.99
CA SER A 466 -50.06 29.73 -59.29
C SER A 466 -48.95 28.71 -59.03
N VAL A 467 -48.18 28.40 -60.07
CA VAL A 467 -47.10 27.40 -60.07
C VAL A 467 -45.85 27.94 -59.38
N GLY A 468 -45.11 27.11 -58.63
CA GLY A 468 -43.69 27.36 -58.34
C GLY A 468 -43.27 27.43 -56.86
N ALA A 469 -43.49 26.37 -56.10
CA ALA A 469 -42.63 25.98 -54.97
C ALA A 469 -42.67 24.45 -54.88
N GLU A 470 -41.53 23.80 -54.67
CA GLU A 470 -41.43 22.33 -54.80
C GLU A 470 -42.30 21.61 -53.75
N ASP A 471 -43.37 20.96 -54.23
CA ASP A 471 -44.06 19.90 -53.51
C ASP A 471 -43.07 18.74 -53.31
N MET A 472 -42.38 18.70 -52.16
CA MET A 472 -41.93 17.42 -51.64
C MET A 472 -43.18 16.60 -51.35
N HIS A 473 -43.47 15.68 -52.26
CA HIS A 473 -44.59 14.74 -52.18
C HIS A 473 -44.72 14.21 -50.74
N PRO A 474 -45.94 14.15 -50.16
CA PRO A 474 -46.17 13.23 -49.08
C PRO A 474 -45.94 11.85 -49.66
N VAL A 475 -44.82 11.21 -49.29
CA VAL A 475 -44.62 9.78 -49.51
C VAL A 475 -45.64 9.09 -48.62
N GLY A 476 -46.82 8.88 -49.19
CA GLY A 476 -47.76 7.89 -48.71
C GLY A 476 -47.11 6.52 -48.91
N SER A 477 -46.22 6.14 -47.99
CA SER A 477 -45.89 4.74 -47.84
C SER A 477 -47.17 4.06 -47.39
N THR A 478 -47.76 3.30 -48.30
CA THR A 478 -48.68 2.21 -47.98
C THR A 478 -47.91 1.08 -47.29
N GLU A 479 -47.18 1.40 -46.23
CA GLU A 479 -46.64 0.42 -45.30
C GLU A 479 -47.80 -0.12 -44.46
N GLY A 480 -47.87 -1.45 -44.42
CA GLY A 480 -49.05 -2.17 -43.92
C GLY A 480 -49.39 -1.90 -42.46
N HIS A 481 -50.51 -2.47 -42.00
CA HIS A 481 -51.08 -2.34 -40.65
C HIS A 481 -50.23 -2.94 -39.50
N HIS A 482 -48.92 -2.99 -39.63
CA HIS A 482 -47.97 -3.46 -38.63
C HIS A 482 -47.16 -2.26 -38.09
N PRO A 483 -47.60 -1.61 -36.99
CA PRO A 483 -46.80 -0.56 -36.37
C PRO A 483 -45.46 -1.15 -35.93
N ARG A 484 -44.37 -0.63 -36.50
CA ARG A 484 -42.99 -0.99 -36.11
C ARG A 484 -42.49 -0.07 -35.00
N PRO A 485 -41.60 -0.54 -34.11
CA PRO A 485 -40.90 0.35 -33.19
C PRO A 485 -40.04 1.36 -33.95
N SER A 486 -40.03 2.60 -33.48
CA SER A 486 -39.18 3.68 -33.98
C SER A 486 -37.73 3.64 -33.45
N THR A 487 -37.46 2.84 -32.42
CA THR A 487 -36.18 2.75 -31.71
C THR A 487 -34.98 2.54 -32.67
N SER A 488 -34.16 3.58 -32.82
CA SER A 488 -33.00 3.58 -33.71
C SER A 488 -31.85 2.71 -33.19
N ARG A 489 -30.92 2.34 -34.08
CA ARG A 489 -29.66 1.67 -33.69
C ARG A 489 -28.85 2.47 -32.65
N GLY A 490 -28.98 3.80 -32.64
CA GLY A 490 -28.35 4.66 -31.64
C GLY A 490 -28.91 4.40 -30.24
N THR A 491 -30.23 4.32 -30.12
CA THR A 491 -30.91 4.06 -28.84
C THR A 491 -30.71 2.62 -28.37
N GLN A 492 -30.72 1.64 -29.28
CA GLN A 492 -30.38 0.25 -28.96
C GLN A 492 -28.97 0.11 -28.36
N ARG A 493 -27.98 0.85 -28.86
CA ARG A 493 -26.61 0.89 -28.28
C ARG A 493 -26.58 1.45 -26.85
N LEU A 494 -27.47 2.38 -26.50
CA LEU A 494 -27.59 2.87 -25.13
C LEU A 494 -28.19 1.80 -24.20
N TYR A 495 -29.10 0.97 -24.69
CA TYR A 495 -29.58 -0.21 -23.94
C TYR A 495 -28.47 -1.24 -23.71
N ILE A 496 -27.59 -1.48 -24.69
CA ILE A 496 -26.41 -2.34 -24.48
C ILE A 496 -25.46 -1.76 -23.44
N ARG A 497 -25.21 -0.44 -23.44
CA ARG A 497 -24.43 0.26 -22.39
C ARG A 497 -25.04 0.04 -21.00
N LEU A 498 -26.36 0.21 -20.86
CA LEU A 498 -27.06 -0.01 -19.59
C LEU A 498 -26.94 -1.48 -19.13
N ASN A 499 -27.17 -2.44 -20.03
CA ASN A 499 -26.94 -3.86 -19.72
C ASN A 499 -25.48 -4.16 -19.33
N THR A 500 -24.49 -3.51 -19.93
CA THR A 500 -23.07 -3.66 -19.56
C THR A 500 -22.81 -3.18 -18.12
N LEU A 501 -23.42 -2.08 -17.69
CA LEU A 501 -23.32 -1.62 -16.29
C LEU A 501 -23.97 -2.62 -15.32
N HIS A 502 -25.15 -3.15 -15.65
CA HIS A 502 -25.81 -4.20 -14.88
C HIS A 502 -25.06 -5.54 -14.90
N TYR A 503 -24.28 -5.83 -15.95
CA TYR A 503 -23.35 -6.95 -16.00
C TYR A 503 -22.17 -6.72 -15.04
N VAL A 504 -21.51 -5.57 -15.10
CA VAL A 504 -20.37 -5.20 -14.23
C VAL A 504 -20.76 -5.27 -12.75
N ILE A 505 -21.86 -4.64 -12.33
CA ILE A 505 -22.28 -4.66 -10.91
C ILE A 505 -22.57 -6.08 -10.39
N SER A 506 -23.10 -6.97 -11.24
CA SER A 506 -23.36 -8.36 -10.86
C SER A 506 -22.09 -9.18 -10.65
N HIS A 507 -21.00 -8.84 -11.34
CA HIS A 507 -19.69 -9.47 -11.19
C HIS A 507 -18.87 -8.83 -10.07
N LEU A 508 -19.08 -7.53 -9.79
CA LEU A 508 -18.43 -6.79 -8.72
C LEU A 508 -18.69 -7.42 -7.34
N HIS A 509 -19.94 -7.78 -7.04
CA HIS A 509 -20.30 -8.54 -5.82
C HIS A 509 -19.53 -9.86 -5.68
N SER A 510 -19.20 -10.53 -6.80
CA SER A 510 -18.47 -11.79 -6.80
C SER A 510 -16.99 -11.59 -6.46
N LEU A 511 -16.37 -10.53 -7.00
CA LEU A 511 -15.00 -10.13 -6.66
C LEU A 511 -14.89 -9.71 -5.18
N GLU A 512 -15.83 -8.91 -4.70
CA GLU A 512 -15.87 -8.48 -3.30
C GLU A 512 -15.99 -9.66 -2.33
N LYS A 513 -16.80 -10.67 -2.68
CA LYS A 513 -16.89 -11.92 -1.92
C LYS A 513 -15.56 -12.68 -1.89
N THR A 514 -14.81 -12.71 -2.99
CA THR A 514 -13.48 -13.34 -3.02
C THR A 514 -12.47 -12.58 -2.15
N LEU A 515 -12.47 -11.24 -2.22
CA LEU A 515 -11.57 -10.39 -1.41
C LEU A 515 -11.87 -10.48 0.10
N THR A 516 -13.14 -10.62 0.49
CA THR A 516 -13.57 -10.69 1.89
C THR A 516 -13.45 -12.08 2.53
N LEU A 517 -13.61 -13.15 1.76
CA LEU A 517 -13.60 -14.54 2.29
C LEU A 517 -12.26 -15.27 2.13
N SER A 518 -11.21 -14.61 1.63
CA SER A 518 -9.92 -15.27 1.38
C SER A 518 -9.20 -15.66 2.67
N PRO A 519 -8.93 -16.96 2.93
CA PRO A 519 -8.35 -17.42 4.20
C PRO A 519 -6.84 -17.21 4.32
N ARG A 520 -6.17 -16.62 3.32
CA ARG A 520 -4.72 -16.40 3.27
C ARG A 520 -4.28 -15.02 3.81
N VAL A 521 -5.22 -14.20 4.31
CA VAL A 521 -4.93 -12.85 4.81
C VAL A 521 -4.47 -12.89 6.27
N VAL A 522 -3.30 -12.29 6.53
CA VAL A 522 -2.66 -12.17 7.85
C VAL A 522 -2.83 -10.75 8.36
N SER A 523 -3.44 -10.59 9.54
CA SER A 523 -3.73 -9.27 10.10
C SER A 523 -2.47 -8.46 10.37
N SER A 524 -2.36 -7.28 9.74
CA SER A 524 -1.18 -6.41 9.85
C SER A 524 -1.12 -5.73 11.22
N THR A 525 -0.14 -6.08 12.05
CA THR A 525 0.10 -5.44 13.37
C THR A 525 0.75 -4.05 13.24
N ARG A 526 1.24 -3.68 12.05
CA ARG A 526 2.18 -2.58 11.85
C ARG A 526 1.54 -1.18 11.72
N ASN A 527 0.22 -1.08 11.51
CA ASN A 527 -0.42 0.18 11.11
C ASN A 527 -1.76 0.54 11.81
N ARG A 528 -1.87 0.32 13.12
CA ARG A 528 -3.03 0.75 13.93
C ARG A 528 -3.33 2.26 13.88
N PHE A 529 -2.41 3.09 13.39
CA PHE A 529 -2.56 4.55 13.36
C PHE A 529 -3.07 5.11 12.01
N SER A 530 -3.00 4.36 10.90
CA SER A 530 -3.54 4.80 9.60
C SER A 530 -4.94 4.25 9.30
N ASN A 531 -5.31 3.09 9.89
CA ASN A 531 -6.60 2.43 9.65
C ASN A 531 -7.85 3.14 10.20
N ASN A 532 -7.71 4.33 10.79
CA ASN A 532 -8.82 5.07 11.38
C ASN A 532 -9.78 5.71 10.34
N ARG A 533 -9.63 5.42 9.04
CA ARG A 533 -10.55 5.83 7.96
C ARG A 533 -11.53 4.73 7.50
N ARG A 534 -11.30 3.45 7.81
CA ARG A 534 -12.19 2.33 7.43
C ARG A 534 -12.81 1.58 8.62
N ASN A 535 -12.45 1.93 9.85
CA ASN A 535 -12.90 1.21 11.05
C ASN A 535 -14.22 1.79 11.61
N GLY A 536 -15.32 1.65 10.86
CA GLY A 536 -16.65 2.10 11.27
C GLY A 536 -17.74 1.73 10.28
N SER A 537 -18.44 0.62 10.54
CA SER A 537 -19.38 -0.05 9.61
C SER A 537 -18.71 -0.73 8.41
N SER A 538 -19.37 -1.74 7.84
CA SER A 538 -18.84 -2.60 6.77
C SER A 538 -18.51 -1.82 5.49
N SER A 539 -17.28 -1.34 5.38
CA SER A 539 -16.78 -0.69 4.16
C SER A 539 -16.64 -1.72 3.05
N SER A 540 -17.56 -1.68 2.08
CA SER A 540 -17.40 -2.34 0.79
C SER A 540 -16.04 -1.98 0.17
N TYR A 541 -15.36 -2.96 -0.44
CA TYR A 541 -14.10 -2.72 -1.17
C TYR A 541 -14.32 -1.87 -2.43
N PHE A 542 -15.55 -1.87 -2.96
CA PHE A 542 -15.91 -1.23 -4.23
C PHE A 542 -17.07 -0.24 -4.06
N GLY A 543 -17.20 0.39 -2.89
CA GLY A 543 -18.31 1.29 -2.56
C GLY A 543 -18.44 2.50 -3.48
N HIS A 544 -17.33 3.11 -3.91
CA HIS A 544 -17.34 4.21 -4.88
C HIS A 544 -17.63 3.71 -6.29
N ALA A 545 -17.11 2.53 -6.67
CA ALA A 545 -17.46 1.90 -7.95
C ALA A 545 -18.97 1.58 -8.00
N HIS A 546 -19.58 1.10 -6.92
CA HIS A 546 -21.02 0.91 -6.82
C HIS A 546 -21.81 2.20 -7.07
N GLY A 547 -21.46 3.30 -6.41
CA GLY A 547 -22.09 4.61 -6.64
C GLY A 547 -21.88 5.13 -8.06
N SER A 548 -20.68 4.95 -8.62
CA SER A 548 -20.32 5.33 -9.99
C SER A 548 -21.14 4.54 -11.02
N ILE A 549 -21.29 3.23 -10.85
CA ILE A 549 -22.14 2.37 -11.70
C ILE A 549 -23.60 2.82 -11.63
N GLN A 550 -24.14 3.07 -10.42
CA GLN A 550 -25.52 3.50 -10.27
C GLN A 550 -25.79 4.85 -10.98
N SER A 551 -24.92 5.84 -10.76
CA SER A 551 -25.02 7.14 -11.44
C SER A 551 -24.88 7.02 -12.95
N ALA A 552 -24.00 6.14 -13.44
CA ALA A 552 -23.88 5.82 -14.86
C ALA A 552 -25.14 5.15 -15.42
N CYS A 553 -25.78 4.24 -14.67
CA CYS A 553 -27.04 3.62 -15.08
C CYS A 553 -28.14 4.66 -15.21
N GLU A 554 -28.31 5.53 -14.21
CA GLU A 554 -29.29 6.62 -14.21
C GLU A 554 -29.07 7.54 -15.43
N HIS A 555 -27.84 8.02 -15.63
CA HIS A 555 -27.49 8.89 -16.76
C HIS A 555 -27.71 8.23 -18.14
N VAL A 556 -27.22 7.01 -18.35
CA VAL A 556 -27.41 6.30 -19.63
C VAL A 556 -28.88 6.02 -19.90
N SER A 557 -29.68 5.69 -18.88
CA SER A 557 -31.12 5.48 -19.01
C SER A 557 -31.89 6.76 -19.35
N GLU A 558 -31.53 7.90 -18.76
CA GLU A 558 -32.07 9.22 -19.10
C GLU A 558 -31.74 9.59 -20.55
N VAL A 559 -30.47 9.50 -20.95
CA VAL A 559 -30.04 9.81 -22.33
C VAL A 559 -30.73 8.91 -23.34
N ALA A 560 -30.95 7.62 -23.02
CA ALA A 560 -31.69 6.69 -23.87
C ALA A 560 -33.18 7.06 -24.00
N ALA A 561 -33.83 7.42 -22.89
CA ALA A 561 -35.24 7.79 -22.87
C ALA A 561 -35.52 9.08 -23.65
N TYR A 562 -34.75 10.14 -23.42
CA TYR A 562 -34.95 11.40 -24.15
C TYR A 562 -34.60 11.25 -25.63
N ARG A 563 -33.59 10.44 -25.99
CA ARG A 563 -33.33 10.10 -27.39
C ARG A 563 -34.51 9.34 -28.01
N LEU A 564 -35.08 8.36 -27.32
CA LEU A 564 -36.21 7.58 -27.81
C LEU A 564 -37.42 8.47 -28.09
N ILE A 565 -37.78 9.37 -27.16
CA ILE A 565 -39.00 10.17 -27.28
C ILE A 565 -38.79 11.40 -28.18
N PHE A 566 -37.75 12.19 -27.95
CA PHE A 566 -37.54 13.47 -28.65
C PHE A 566 -36.77 13.37 -29.96
N LEU A 567 -36.11 12.24 -30.27
CA LEU A 567 -35.47 12.03 -31.58
C LEU A 567 -36.13 10.89 -32.36
N ASP A 568 -36.12 9.66 -31.84
CA ASP A 568 -36.61 8.49 -32.58
C ASP A 568 -38.14 8.53 -32.79
N SER A 569 -38.90 8.98 -31.79
CA SER A 569 -40.37 9.09 -31.82
C SER A 569 -40.88 10.52 -32.06
N ASN A 570 -40.00 11.44 -32.48
CA ASN A 570 -40.28 12.88 -32.58
C ASN A 570 -41.51 13.20 -33.43
N SER A 571 -41.67 12.52 -34.56
CA SER A 571 -42.79 12.72 -35.50
C SER A 571 -44.17 12.48 -34.89
N VAL A 572 -44.29 11.51 -33.97
CA VAL A 572 -45.56 11.16 -33.31
C VAL A 572 -45.77 11.86 -31.97
N PHE A 573 -44.70 12.09 -31.20
CA PHE A 573 -44.81 12.76 -29.89
C PHE A 573 -44.78 14.28 -29.99
N TYR A 574 -43.97 14.86 -30.88
CA TYR A 574 -43.69 16.30 -30.89
C TYR A 574 -44.02 17.05 -32.19
N GLU A 575 -44.05 16.40 -33.36
CA GLU A 575 -44.41 17.10 -34.62
C GLU A 575 -45.91 17.03 -34.95
N SER A 576 -46.61 15.94 -34.64
CA SER A 576 -48.01 15.74 -35.06
C SER A 576 -49.05 15.98 -33.98
N LEU A 577 -48.78 15.63 -32.71
CA LEU A 577 -49.75 15.74 -31.61
C LEU A 577 -50.36 17.14 -31.51
N TYR A 578 -51.68 17.28 -31.58
CA TYR A 578 -52.46 18.53 -31.51
C TYR A 578 -52.09 19.63 -32.51
N VAL A 579 -51.42 19.28 -33.62
CA VAL A 579 -51.19 20.25 -34.71
C VAL A 579 -52.49 20.53 -35.46
N GLY A 580 -52.80 21.82 -35.64
CA GLY A 580 -54.05 22.29 -36.23
C GLY A 580 -55.17 22.37 -35.18
N ASP A 581 -55.63 21.22 -34.69
CA ASP A 581 -56.63 21.11 -33.63
C ASP A 581 -56.52 19.80 -32.83
N VAL A 582 -57.08 19.80 -31.63
CA VAL A 582 -56.98 18.70 -30.65
C VAL A 582 -57.84 17.49 -31.06
N ALA A 583 -59.00 17.71 -31.67
CA ALA A 583 -59.95 16.66 -32.00
C ALA A 583 -59.44 15.73 -33.12
N ASN A 584 -58.75 16.29 -34.12
CA ASN A 584 -58.24 15.54 -35.25
C ASN A 584 -56.83 14.95 -35.01
N ALA A 585 -55.97 15.64 -34.23
CA ALA A 585 -54.58 15.24 -34.01
C ALA A 585 -54.32 14.64 -32.61
N ARG A 586 -55.16 13.67 -32.21
CA ARG A 586 -55.13 12.97 -30.90
C ARG A 586 -53.86 12.13 -30.66
N ILE A 587 -53.56 11.79 -29.40
CA ILE A 587 -52.35 11.02 -28.98
C ILE A 587 -52.25 9.57 -29.50
N ARG A 588 -53.33 9.00 -30.04
CA ARG A 588 -53.43 7.57 -30.41
C ARG A 588 -52.28 7.03 -31.31
N PRO A 589 -51.70 7.78 -32.27
CA PRO A 589 -50.51 7.33 -33.00
C PRO A 589 -49.27 7.18 -32.13
N ALA A 590 -49.01 8.15 -31.24
CA ALA A 590 -47.88 8.12 -30.31
C ALA A 590 -47.96 6.92 -29.36
N LEU A 591 -49.14 6.63 -28.82
CA LEU A 591 -49.33 5.47 -27.93
C LEU A 591 -49.08 4.13 -28.63
N ARG A 592 -49.40 4.01 -29.93
CA ARG A 592 -49.10 2.79 -30.70
C ARG A 592 -47.60 2.59 -30.88
N ILE A 593 -46.86 3.64 -31.21
CA ILE A 593 -45.40 3.59 -31.36
C ILE A 593 -44.72 3.37 -30.01
N LEU A 594 -45.16 4.05 -28.95
CA LEU A 594 -44.64 3.87 -27.59
C LEU A 594 -44.75 2.41 -27.15
N LYS A 595 -45.92 1.78 -27.29
CA LYS A 595 -46.10 0.35 -26.93
C LYS A 595 -45.12 -0.56 -27.66
N GLN A 596 -44.88 -0.34 -28.96
CA GLN A 596 -43.89 -1.12 -29.71
C GLN A 596 -42.45 -0.85 -29.24
N ASN A 597 -42.11 0.41 -28.93
CA ASN A 597 -40.81 0.77 -28.40
C ASN A 597 -40.57 0.13 -27.01
N LEU A 598 -41.59 0.07 -26.15
CA LEU A 598 -41.51 -0.59 -24.83
C LEU A 598 -41.34 -2.11 -24.95
N THR A 599 -42.07 -2.77 -25.86
CA THR A 599 -41.87 -4.20 -26.16
C THR A 599 -40.45 -4.49 -26.67
N LEU A 600 -39.87 -3.60 -27.49
CA LEU A 600 -38.48 -3.75 -27.95
C LEU A 600 -37.46 -3.43 -26.83
N LEU A 601 -37.77 -2.50 -25.94
CA LEU A 601 -36.95 -2.19 -24.76
C LEU A 601 -36.83 -3.39 -23.84
N THR A 602 -37.95 -4.05 -23.50
CA THR A 602 -37.93 -5.25 -22.63
C THR A 602 -37.31 -6.46 -23.34
N ALA A 603 -37.38 -6.55 -24.67
CA ALA A 603 -36.70 -7.59 -25.43
C ALA A 603 -35.16 -7.42 -25.52
N ILE A 604 -34.62 -6.22 -25.29
CA ILE A 604 -33.18 -5.94 -25.33
C ILE A 604 -32.57 -5.85 -23.93
N LEU A 605 -33.28 -5.21 -22.97
CA LEU A 605 -32.78 -5.01 -21.62
C LEU A 605 -32.97 -6.25 -20.75
N THR A 606 -31.95 -6.55 -19.95
CA THR A 606 -32.03 -7.52 -18.85
C THR A 606 -33.03 -7.05 -17.79
N ASP A 607 -33.69 -7.98 -17.10
CA ASP A 607 -34.75 -7.69 -16.11
C ASP A 607 -34.34 -6.62 -15.08
N ARG A 608 -33.08 -6.65 -14.64
CA ARG A 608 -32.51 -5.68 -13.68
C ARG A 608 -32.40 -4.25 -14.21
N ALA A 609 -32.33 -4.08 -15.53
CA ALA A 609 -32.22 -2.79 -16.22
C ALA A 609 -33.58 -2.23 -16.68
N GLN A 610 -34.58 -3.10 -16.88
CA GLN A 610 -35.89 -2.73 -17.44
C GLN A 610 -36.62 -1.69 -16.58
N ALA A 611 -36.68 -1.88 -15.26
CA ALA A 611 -37.38 -0.97 -14.34
C ALA A 611 -36.90 0.49 -14.43
N LEU A 612 -35.56 0.67 -14.43
CA LEU A 612 -34.94 1.99 -14.54
C LEU A 612 -35.22 2.63 -15.91
N ALA A 613 -35.01 1.89 -17.01
CA ALA A 613 -35.25 2.42 -18.35
C ALA A 613 -36.73 2.74 -18.62
N MET A 614 -37.66 1.90 -18.16
CA MET A 614 -39.10 2.14 -18.26
C MET A 614 -39.50 3.44 -17.54
N ARG A 615 -38.96 3.68 -16.35
CA ARG A 615 -39.21 4.90 -15.55
C ARG A 615 -38.72 6.16 -16.25
N GLU A 616 -37.52 6.15 -16.83
CA GLU A 616 -37.02 7.33 -17.54
C GLU A 616 -37.77 7.56 -18.87
N VAL A 617 -38.21 6.49 -19.58
CA VAL A 617 -39.07 6.60 -20.77
C VAL A 617 -40.46 7.18 -20.42
N MET A 618 -41.02 6.83 -19.25
CA MET A 618 -42.24 7.44 -18.73
C MET A 618 -42.08 8.95 -18.54
N LYS A 619 -41.05 9.38 -17.79
CA LYS A 619 -40.76 10.81 -17.58
C LYS A 619 -40.55 11.56 -18.89
N ALA A 620 -39.75 11.03 -19.81
CA ALA A 620 -39.51 11.65 -21.11
C ALA A 620 -40.81 11.76 -21.95
N SER A 621 -41.72 10.79 -21.84
CA SER A 621 -43.03 10.84 -22.51
C SER A 621 -43.95 11.91 -21.91
N PHE A 622 -43.96 12.06 -20.58
CA PHE A 622 -44.73 13.10 -19.88
C PHE A 622 -44.15 14.50 -20.15
N GLU A 623 -42.83 14.65 -20.16
CA GLU A 623 -42.18 15.91 -20.52
C GLU A 623 -42.44 16.27 -21.99
N ALA A 624 -42.44 15.32 -22.92
CA ALA A 624 -42.82 15.57 -24.31
C ALA A 624 -44.27 16.03 -24.44
N PHE A 625 -45.20 15.44 -23.68
CA PHE A 625 -46.61 15.87 -23.63
C PHE A 625 -46.74 17.31 -23.08
N LEU A 626 -46.06 17.64 -21.98
CA LEU A 626 -46.02 19.00 -21.45
C LEU A 626 -45.38 20.00 -22.42
N MET A 627 -44.30 19.62 -23.10
CA MET A 627 -43.65 20.44 -24.13
C MET A 627 -44.60 20.69 -25.31
N VAL A 628 -45.45 19.74 -25.68
CA VAL A 628 -46.51 19.94 -26.69
C VAL A 628 -47.55 20.98 -26.24
N LEU A 629 -47.99 20.95 -24.99
CA LEU A 629 -48.99 21.87 -24.45
C LEU A 629 -48.45 23.30 -24.23
N LEU A 630 -47.22 23.43 -23.72
CA LEU A 630 -46.67 24.70 -23.20
C LEU A 630 -45.59 25.32 -24.10
N ALA A 631 -44.97 24.53 -24.98
CA ALA A 631 -43.85 24.91 -25.82
C ALA A 631 -43.98 24.41 -27.26
N GLY A 632 -45.15 23.91 -27.66
CA GLY A 632 -45.31 23.14 -28.90
C GLY A 632 -45.41 23.97 -30.19
N GLY A 633 -45.01 25.24 -30.17
CA GLY A 633 -44.93 26.11 -31.36
C GLY A 633 -46.26 26.74 -31.80
N PRO A 634 -46.24 27.53 -32.90
CA PRO A 634 -47.39 28.32 -33.32
C PRO A 634 -48.54 27.49 -33.91
N SER A 635 -48.25 26.27 -34.38
CA SER A 635 -49.18 25.32 -35.01
C SER A 635 -50.21 24.69 -34.07
N ARG A 636 -50.08 24.92 -32.75
CA ARG A 636 -50.94 24.35 -31.70
C ARG A 636 -51.74 25.43 -30.97
N ILE A 637 -53.06 25.28 -30.99
CA ILE A 637 -54.02 26.27 -30.50
C ILE A 637 -55.05 25.52 -29.65
N PHE A 638 -55.31 26.00 -28.43
CA PHE A 638 -56.18 25.31 -27.47
C PHE A 638 -57.34 26.21 -27.02
N ASN A 639 -58.55 25.66 -27.01
CA ASN A 639 -59.76 26.24 -26.44
C ASN A 639 -59.96 25.69 -25.03
N ARG A 640 -60.89 26.25 -24.24
CA ARG A 640 -61.18 25.72 -22.88
C ARG A 640 -61.74 24.30 -22.93
N PHE A 641 -62.68 24.05 -23.84
CA PHE A 641 -63.34 22.76 -24.03
C PHE A 641 -62.42 21.63 -24.53
N ASP A 642 -61.20 21.95 -24.98
CA ASP A 642 -60.25 20.92 -25.38
C ASP A 642 -59.63 20.18 -24.18
N HIS A 643 -59.81 20.67 -22.93
CA HIS A 643 -59.20 20.06 -21.75
C HIS A 643 -59.65 18.61 -21.51
N GLU A 644 -60.95 18.31 -21.66
CA GLU A 644 -61.53 16.98 -21.44
C GLU A 644 -60.89 15.95 -22.40
N ILE A 645 -60.60 16.38 -23.63
CA ILE A 645 -59.94 15.57 -24.66
C ILE A 645 -58.45 15.34 -24.33
N ILE A 646 -57.77 16.38 -23.83
CA ILE A 646 -56.35 16.33 -23.44
C ILE A 646 -56.18 15.43 -22.21
N GLU A 647 -57.12 15.47 -21.27
CA GLU A 647 -57.22 14.62 -20.08
C GLU A 647 -57.43 13.15 -20.47
N GLU A 648 -58.40 12.84 -21.34
CA GLU A 648 -58.63 11.48 -21.86
C GLU A 648 -57.39 10.90 -22.59
N ASP A 649 -56.69 11.74 -23.34
CA ASP A 649 -55.43 11.39 -24.03
C ASP A 649 -54.29 11.15 -23.04
N PHE A 650 -54.17 11.96 -21.97
CA PHE A 650 -53.15 11.76 -20.94
C PHE A 650 -53.43 10.52 -20.08
N ASP A 651 -54.68 10.26 -19.70
CA ASP A 651 -55.10 9.00 -19.07
C ASP A 651 -54.77 7.79 -19.94
N SER A 652 -54.88 7.94 -21.25
CA SER A 652 -54.49 6.91 -22.21
C SER A 652 -52.98 6.68 -22.24
N LEU A 653 -52.16 7.71 -21.97
CA LEU A 653 -50.71 7.63 -21.80
C LEU A 653 -50.32 7.00 -20.45
N LYS A 654 -50.91 7.46 -19.33
CA LYS A 654 -50.72 6.89 -17.98
C LYS A 654 -50.96 5.37 -18.00
N ARG A 655 -52.08 4.95 -18.59
CA ARG A 655 -52.44 3.52 -18.74
C ARG A 655 -51.43 2.69 -19.55
N VAL A 656 -50.62 3.28 -20.44
CA VAL A 656 -49.53 2.53 -21.09
C VAL A 656 -48.48 2.11 -20.08
N PHE A 657 -48.08 3.00 -19.18
CA PHE A 657 -47.06 2.69 -18.17
C PHE A 657 -47.61 1.85 -17.01
N CYS A 658 -48.89 1.99 -16.64
CA CYS A 658 -49.53 1.06 -15.72
C CYS A 658 -49.55 -0.38 -16.27
N ALA A 659 -49.87 -0.57 -17.56
CA ALA A 659 -49.99 -1.90 -18.16
C ALA A 659 -48.65 -2.51 -18.64
N CYS A 660 -47.73 -1.70 -19.16
CA CYS A 660 -46.42 -2.18 -19.63
C CYS A 660 -45.33 -2.12 -18.54
N GLY A 661 -45.56 -1.37 -17.46
CA GLY A 661 -44.67 -1.23 -16.31
C GLY A 661 -45.14 -1.98 -15.06
N GLU A 662 -46.15 -2.85 -15.17
CA GLU A 662 -46.63 -3.69 -14.07
C GLU A 662 -45.46 -4.52 -13.51
N GLY A 663 -45.22 -4.42 -12.19
CA GLY A 663 -44.06 -5.04 -11.52
C GLY A 663 -42.70 -4.39 -11.80
N LEU A 664 -42.61 -3.38 -12.67
CA LEU A 664 -41.38 -2.65 -13.01
C LEU A 664 -41.33 -1.22 -12.45
N ILE A 665 -42.47 -0.55 -12.32
CA ILE A 665 -42.58 0.79 -11.72
C ILE A 665 -43.57 0.75 -10.56
N SER A 666 -43.20 1.34 -9.42
CA SER A 666 -44.09 1.54 -8.27
C SER A 666 -45.13 2.64 -8.56
N GLU A 667 -46.37 2.42 -8.15
CA GLU A 667 -47.49 3.35 -8.31
C GLU A 667 -47.17 4.75 -7.73
N ASP A 668 -46.53 4.81 -6.55
CA ASP A 668 -46.05 6.06 -5.92
C ASP A 668 -45.10 6.90 -6.80
N ILE A 669 -44.38 6.25 -7.72
CA ILE A 669 -43.48 6.91 -8.68
C ILE A 669 -44.29 7.41 -9.88
N VAL A 670 -45.27 6.63 -10.35
CA VAL A 670 -46.16 7.04 -11.45
C VAL A 670 -46.96 8.27 -11.04
N ASP A 671 -47.63 8.23 -9.90
CA ASP A 671 -48.53 9.30 -9.46
C ASP A 671 -47.79 10.63 -9.18
N ARG A 672 -46.56 10.57 -8.68
CA ARG A 672 -45.71 11.76 -8.48
C ARG A 672 -45.35 12.47 -9.79
N GLU A 673 -45.00 11.71 -10.83
CA GLU A 673 -44.66 12.28 -12.14
C GLU A 673 -45.94 12.74 -12.88
N VAL A 674 -47.07 12.09 -12.60
CA VAL A 674 -48.41 12.42 -13.11
C VAL A 674 -48.96 13.74 -12.53
N GLU A 675 -48.79 14.00 -11.23
CA GLU A 675 -49.30 15.21 -10.54
C GLU A 675 -48.90 16.51 -11.27
N THR A 676 -47.68 16.56 -11.79
CA THR A 676 -47.16 17.72 -12.54
C THR A 676 -47.92 17.93 -13.85
N VAL A 677 -48.31 16.86 -14.54
CA VAL A 677 -49.06 16.93 -15.80
C VAL A 677 -50.53 17.25 -15.55
N GLU A 678 -51.17 16.57 -14.59
CA GLU A 678 -52.55 16.84 -14.18
C GLU A 678 -52.74 18.29 -13.70
N GLY A 679 -51.75 18.84 -12.98
CA GLY A 679 -51.72 20.25 -12.60
C GLY A 679 -51.75 21.21 -13.79
N VAL A 680 -51.05 20.89 -14.89
CA VAL A 680 -51.08 21.67 -16.12
C VAL A 680 -52.38 21.47 -16.90
N ILE A 681 -52.91 20.25 -16.97
CA ILE A 681 -54.22 19.96 -17.58
C ILE A 681 -55.34 20.71 -16.83
N THR A 682 -55.24 20.84 -15.51
CA THR A 682 -56.17 21.64 -14.69
C THR A 682 -56.17 23.12 -15.12
N LEU A 683 -54.99 23.74 -15.32
CA LEU A 683 -54.89 25.09 -15.89
C LEU A 683 -55.51 25.17 -17.30
N MET A 684 -55.44 24.09 -18.08
CA MET A 684 -56.05 24.04 -19.42
C MET A 684 -57.59 24.06 -19.37
N GLY A 685 -58.23 23.63 -18.27
CA GLY A 685 -59.68 23.69 -18.06
C GLY A 685 -60.22 24.96 -17.39
N GLN A 686 -59.36 25.78 -16.76
CA GLN A 686 -59.78 27.02 -16.09
C GLN A 686 -60.36 28.08 -17.05
N ALA A 687 -61.16 29.01 -16.51
CA ALA A 687 -61.62 30.20 -17.21
C ALA A 687 -60.44 31.16 -17.52
N THR A 688 -60.55 31.94 -18.58
CA THR A 688 -59.44 32.83 -19.02
C THR A 688 -59.22 33.97 -18.03
N GLU A 689 -60.30 34.44 -17.44
CA GLU A 689 -60.34 35.46 -16.40
C GLU A 689 -59.60 34.98 -15.15
N GLN A 690 -59.88 33.75 -14.69
CA GLN A 690 -59.20 33.12 -13.55
C GLN A 690 -57.70 32.94 -13.83
N LEU A 691 -57.33 32.40 -15.01
CA LEU A 691 -55.93 32.25 -15.41
C LEU A 691 -55.16 33.59 -15.42
N MET A 692 -55.83 34.68 -15.76
CA MET A 692 -55.24 36.02 -15.73
C MET A 692 -55.10 36.58 -14.31
N GLU A 693 -56.06 36.30 -13.42
CA GLU A 693 -56.00 36.67 -12.00
C GLU A 693 -54.91 35.86 -11.27
N ASP A 694 -54.95 34.53 -11.36
CA ASP A 694 -53.95 33.61 -10.80
C ASP A 694 -52.54 33.97 -11.28
N PHE A 695 -52.36 34.19 -12.59
CA PHE A 695 -51.09 34.65 -13.16
C PHE A 695 -50.63 35.99 -12.57
N SER A 696 -51.55 36.93 -12.37
CA SER A 696 -51.22 38.25 -11.82
C SER A 696 -50.78 38.14 -10.36
N ILE A 697 -51.51 37.38 -9.54
CA ILE A 697 -51.18 37.12 -8.12
C ILE A 697 -49.79 36.49 -8.02
N VAL A 698 -49.60 35.32 -8.64
CA VAL A 698 -48.35 34.54 -8.57
C VAL A 698 -47.16 35.35 -9.12
N THR A 699 -47.35 36.12 -10.18
CA THR A 699 -46.28 36.97 -10.74
C THR A 699 -45.89 38.11 -9.80
N CYS A 700 -46.85 38.72 -9.10
CA CYS A 700 -46.57 39.78 -8.11
C CYS A 700 -45.82 39.21 -6.90
N GLU A 701 -46.34 38.11 -6.33
CA GLU A 701 -45.72 37.39 -5.20
C GLU A 701 -44.28 36.97 -5.51
N THR A 702 -44.07 36.30 -6.65
CA THR A 702 -42.74 35.83 -7.09
C THR A 702 -41.76 36.99 -7.34
N SER A 703 -42.26 38.18 -7.70
CA SER A 703 -41.44 39.36 -7.95
C SER A 703 -41.17 40.21 -6.71
N GLY A 704 -41.75 39.86 -5.55
CA GLY A 704 -41.69 40.69 -4.33
C GLY A 704 -42.43 42.03 -4.46
N ILE A 705 -43.34 42.15 -5.44
CA ILE A 705 -44.12 43.36 -5.70
C ILE A 705 -45.49 43.19 -5.03
N GLY A 706 -45.84 44.08 -4.10
CA GLY A 706 -47.16 44.07 -3.45
C GLY A 706 -48.31 44.25 -4.46
N LEU A 707 -49.52 43.83 -4.08
CA LEU A 707 -50.70 43.74 -4.95
C LEU A 707 -50.81 44.92 -5.95
N VAL A 708 -50.60 44.61 -7.22
CA VAL A 708 -50.40 45.63 -8.26
C VAL A 708 -51.70 46.37 -8.57
N GLY A 709 -51.69 47.69 -8.32
CA GLY A 709 -52.80 48.58 -8.66
C GLY A 709 -53.04 48.70 -10.17
N THR A 710 -54.27 49.05 -10.55
CA THR A 710 -54.73 49.14 -11.94
C THR A 710 -53.88 50.12 -12.78
N GLY A 711 -52.96 49.59 -13.59
CA GLY A 711 -52.21 50.36 -14.60
C GLY A 711 -50.71 50.09 -14.71
N GLN A 712 -50.09 49.40 -13.76
CA GLN A 712 -48.67 49.02 -13.89
C GLN A 712 -48.49 47.78 -14.79
N LYS A 713 -47.33 47.67 -15.45
CA LYS A 713 -46.99 46.50 -16.27
C LYS A 713 -46.51 45.36 -15.38
N LEU A 714 -47.12 44.18 -15.55
CA LEU A 714 -46.61 42.95 -14.94
C LEU A 714 -45.20 42.63 -15.48
N PRO A 715 -44.27 42.17 -14.63
CA PRO A 715 -42.96 41.71 -15.08
C PRO A 715 -43.07 40.41 -15.90
N MET A 716 -42.13 40.19 -16.81
CA MET A 716 -42.04 38.94 -17.56
C MET A 716 -41.45 37.85 -16.65
N PRO A 717 -42.15 36.72 -16.41
CA PRO A 717 -41.62 35.65 -15.56
C PRO A 717 -40.39 34.98 -16.20
N PRO A 718 -39.39 34.58 -15.40
CA PRO A 718 -38.22 33.85 -15.92
C PRO A 718 -38.66 32.54 -16.56
N THR A 719 -37.97 32.12 -17.62
CA THR A 719 -38.23 30.81 -18.25
C THR A 719 -37.44 29.74 -17.50
N THR A 720 -38.08 29.10 -16.53
CA THR A 720 -37.48 28.12 -15.61
C THR A 720 -37.21 26.76 -16.25
N GLY A 721 -37.93 26.42 -17.34
CA GLY A 721 -37.89 25.10 -17.95
C GLY A 721 -38.46 23.98 -17.06
N ARG A 722 -39.10 24.32 -15.93
CA ARG A 722 -39.76 23.39 -15.02
C ARG A 722 -41.24 23.73 -14.97
N TRP A 723 -42.06 22.83 -15.50
CA TRP A 723 -43.50 23.01 -15.57
C TRP A 723 -44.14 22.74 -14.20
N ASN A 724 -45.01 23.63 -13.75
CA ASN A 724 -45.78 23.47 -12.51
C ASN A 724 -47.03 24.36 -12.58
N ARG A 725 -48.17 23.91 -12.05
CA ARG A 725 -49.40 24.74 -11.96
C ARG A 725 -49.19 26.08 -11.25
N ALA A 726 -48.25 26.14 -10.31
CA ALA A 726 -47.91 27.34 -9.54
C ALA A 726 -46.75 28.17 -10.14
N ASP A 727 -46.18 27.75 -11.28
CA ASP A 727 -45.12 28.52 -11.95
C ASP A 727 -45.74 29.57 -12.90
N PRO A 728 -45.41 30.87 -12.77
CA PRO A 728 -46.00 31.91 -13.61
C PRO A 728 -45.59 31.77 -15.09
N ASN A 729 -44.44 31.15 -15.43
CA ASN A 729 -44.09 30.89 -16.83
C ASN A 729 -45.02 29.85 -17.49
N THR A 730 -45.43 28.83 -16.73
CA THR A 730 -46.37 27.79 -17.12
C THR A 730 -47.76 28.38 -17.38
N ILE A 731 -48.30 29.20 -16.45
CA ILE A 731 -49.60 29.86 -16.64
C ILE A 731 -49.55 30.83 -17.84
N LEU A 732 -48.46 31.59 -18.00
CA LEU A 732 -48.26 32.47 -19.16
C LEU A 732 -48.25 31.69 -20.49
N ARG A 733 -47.67 30.49 -20.52
CA ARG A 733 -47.65 29.61 -21.70
C ARG A 733 -49.03 29.06 -22.04
N VAL A 734 -49.82 28.64 -21.04
CA VAL A 734 -51.23 28.28 -21.22
C VAL A 734 -52.01 29.45 -21.85
N LEU A 735 -51.85 30.67 -21.32
CA LEU A 735 -52.46 31.87 -21.90
C LEU A 735 -51.98 32.15 -23.34
N CYS A 736 -50.70 31.92 -23.66
CA CYS A 736 -50.15 32.15 -25.00
C CYS A 736 -50.73 31.21 -26.07
N HIS A 737 -51.05 29.96 -25.70
CA HIS A 737 -51.71 29.00 -26.60
C HIS A 737 -53.25 29.04 -26.55
N ARG A 738 -53.84 29.81 -25.62
CA ARG A 738 -55.29 29.95 -25.48
C ARG A 738 -55.91 30.75 -26.63
N ASN A 739 -56.86 30.13 -27.34
CA ASN A 739 -57.60 30.72 -28.45
C ASN A 739 -58.73 31.68 -28.02
N ASP A 740 -58.50 32.49 -27.01
CA ASP A 740 -59.52 33.38 -26.46
C ASP A 740 -59.25 34.88 -26.74
N ARG A 741 -60.31 35.68 -26.84
CA ARG A 741 -60.21 37.13 -27.11
C ARG A 741 -59.62 37.88 -25.91
N VAL A 742 -60.01 37.52 -24.69
CA VAL A 742 -59.58 38.14 -23.43
C VAL A 742 -58.10 37.84 -23.21
N ALA A 743 -57.69 36.57 -23.32
CA ALA A 743 -56.27 36.15 -23.25
C ALA A 743 -55.40 36.94 -24.24
N ASN A 744 -55.84 37.01 -25.50
CA ASN A 744 -55.14 37.70 -26.58
C ASN A 744 -55.01 39.21 -26.33
N GLN A 745 -56.06 39.85 -25.79
CA GLN A 745 -56.03 41.26 -25.41
C GLN A 745 -55.14 41.53 -24.19
N PHE A 746 -55.15 40.64 -23.20
CA PHE A 746 -54.28 40.69 -22.02
C PHE A 746 -52.80 40.60 -22.43
N LEU A 747 -52.41 39.55 -23.16
CA LEU A 747 -51.02 39.37 -23.62
C LEU A 747 -50.52 40.53 -24.49
N LYS A 748 -51.40 41.14 -25.30
CA LYS A 748 -51.06 42.35 -26.07
C LYS A 748 -50.85 43.57 -25.15
N LYS A 749 -51.68 43.78 -24.13
CA LYS A 749 -51.60 44.93 -23.21
C LYS A 749 -50.41 44.82 -22.26
N SER A 750 -50.27 43.68 -21.59
CA SER A 750 -49.28 43.46 -20.52
C SER A 750 -47.86 43.29 -21.07
N PHE A 751 -47.71 42.53 -22.15
CA PHE A 751 -46.40 42.06 -22.64
C PHE A 751 -46.07 42.40 -24.10
N GLN A 752 -47.00 43.01 -24.84
CA GLN A 752 -46.84 43.40 -26.24
C GLN A 752 -46.48 42.23 -27.19
N LEU A 753 -46.85 40.99 -26.83
CA LEU A 753 -46.47 39.80 -27.62
C LEU A 753 -46.97 39.86 -29.06
N ALA A 754 -46.14 39.36 -29.99
CA ALA A 754 -46.48 39.27 -31.39
C ALA A 754 -47.64 38.27 -31.63
N LYS A 755 -48.46 38.54 -32.65
CA LYS A 755 -49.39 37.53 -33.19
C LYS A 755 -48.55 36.40 -33.81
N ARG A 756 -49.01 35.16 -33.66
CA ARG A 756 -48.56 34.04 -34.51
C ARG A 756 -48.84 34.36 -35.98
N LYS A 757 -47.90 34.00 -36.85
CA LYS A 757 -48.04 34.10 -38.32
C LYS A 757 -48.90 32.95 -38.82
#